data_AF-A0A518DFG9-F1
#
_entry.id   AF-A0A518DFG9-F1
#
_cell.length_a   1.000
_cell.length_b   1.000
_cell.length_c   1.000
_cell.angle_alpha   90.00
_cell.angle_beta   90.00
_cell.angle_gamma   90.00
#
_symmetry.space_group_name_H-M   'P 1'
#
loop_
_entity.id
_entity.type
_entity.pdbx_description
1 polymer ?
#
loop_
_entity_poly.entity_id
_entity_poly.type
_entity_poly.pdbx_seq_one_letter_code
_entity_poly.pdbx_strand_id
1 'polypeptide(L)'
;MFLRRRTSGSVGLSTAGRSSTKRLRLESLEDRRMLALDFVFNVAPGTDDRIALGFRDAAEIWKSVLEDDVTVVVDIDGGVLPPGVIGGTLNVENEYPYADVLAALQADSSTSFDASALSMLSDGPLDVLINRTIDNPNGSLNPVPYVDSDGGLNNTTVFLPRANAKALGLIDPLDRLTSDGSITFSSAFPFDFDRADGITPGEIDFVYVAVHEIGHLLGFVSGVDDLEFGSFDQLPDDSFAFISALDLFRTSDLSRSLGADLDFAADNRLKEFSIDDGASFIGSFSTGRIFGDGSQASHWQDDNITNVFQGVMDPNAPAPFLPSILLPQDVIAFDVIGWDPVAEPGVIQAVATGGSTIVSEDGTVTDTVLVSLSKAPSANVVVSVTPSDATEVSVSPTTLTFTPQNWNIPQVVNVAGVIDSLDDGDQVSRIVFSTIASVSAPEYRLSPRVSLPVTTTGNGLLRIDLSGNATIIREGDTRKLDAFSITLARQPLANVTVQVVSNDPTEARVAITTYVFTPSNWNIPKQVLVTPIDDTEDDGDQVATITVSVVSGQGDSAFWSAPQSQVTVRVLDNESSQSVGDFDGNRVVNAADRELLVASFGSKNNLIADANGDGQVSAADYTVWRDNLGYGQPPVAPQQGWVYESFGHAMEHSTGGCCCPACLGAPVETELASQPVQDGVSPSAAAFFVLASDEDLSGGEMNDRPRVSPSSNLAQALGLLESAAQQPSSSTWVADEALASLVDGDEGSADEGSDDYDDQSLDAALVLL
;
A
#
# COMPACT_ATOMS: atom_id res chain seq x y z
N MET A 1 -44.17 46.80 -37.07
CA MET A 1 -44.80 48.03 -36.51
C MET A 1 -44.36 48.09 -35.06
N PHE A 2 -43.57 49.02 -34.52
CA PHE A 2 -43.36 50.43 -34.81
C PHE A 2 -41.93 50.79 -34.38
N LEU A 3 -41.14 51.34 -35.30
CA LEU A 3 -39.90 52.07 -35.00
C LEU A 3 -40.23 53.53 -34.67
N ARG A 4 -39.62 54.10 -33.63
CA ARG A 4 -39.18 55.53 -33.58
C ARG A 4 -37.98 55.63 -32.62
N ARG A 5 -36.74 55.79 -33.11
CA ARG A 5 -36.03 57.04 -33.51
C ARG A 5 -36.08 58.16 -32.45
N ARG A 6 -34.91 58.53 -31.90
CA ARG A 6 -34.19 59.82 -32.12
C ARG A 6 -33.04 60.06 -31.11
N THR A 7 -31.79 60.16 -31.60
CA THR A 7 -30.90 61.37 -31.68
C THR A 7 -30.13 61.68 -30.39
N SER A 8 -28.80 61.48 -30.29
CA SER A 8 -27.65 62.24 -30.86
C SER A 8 -27.33 63.57 -30.15
N GLY A 9 -26.08 63.70 -29.68
CA GLY A 9 -25.43 64.96 -29.24
C GLY A 9 -24.30 64.67 -28.24
N SER A 10 -23.07 64.41 -28.68
CA SER A 10 -21.98 65.35 -29.02
C SER A 10 -21.10 65.78 -27.82
N VAL A 11 -19.91 65.19 -27.80
CA VAL A 11 -18.57 65.78 -27.53
C VAL A 11 -18.41 66.78 -26.39
N GLY A 12 -17.67 66.36 -25.37
CA GLY A 12 -16.87 67.21 -24.48
C GLY A 12 -15.52 66.55 -24.21
N LEU A 13 -14.45 67.07 -24.82
CA LEU A 13 -13.07 66.76 -24.45
C LEU A 13 -12.66 67.64 -23.27
N SER A 14 -12.15 67.04 -22.18
CA SER A 14 -11.25 67.71 -21.23
C SER A 14 -10.46 66.70 -20.40
N THR A 15 -9.15 66.65 -20.69
CA THR A 15 -8.00 66.52 -19.76
C THR A 15 -7.92 65.33 -18.78
N ALA A 16 -7.03 64.40 -19.16
CA ALA A 16 -6.10 63.61 -18.36
C ALA A 16 -6.24 63.59 -16.82
N GLY A 17 -6.54 62.39 -16.31
CA GLY A 17 -6.13 61.90 -14.99
C GLY A 17 -5.90 60.40 -15.10
N ARG A 18 -4.64 59.96 -15.13
CA ARG A 18 -4.25 58.55 -15.06
C ARG A 18 -4.74 57.99 -13.72
N SER A 19 -5.67 57.05 -13.77
CA SER A 19 -5.90 56.08 -12.70
C SER A 19 -6.18 54.75 -13.37
N SER A 20 -5.20 53.84 -13.30
CA SER A 20 -5.30 52.45 -13.72
C SER A 20 -6.22 51.72 -12.75
N THR A 21 -7.52 51.82 -12.96
CA THR A 21 -8.47 50.89 -12.34
C THR A 21 -8.67 49.75 -13.33
N LYS A 22 -8.03 48.61 -13.05
CA LYS A 22 -8.26 47.31 -13.69
C LYS A 22 -9.76 47.03 -13.61
N ARG A 23 -10.48 47.38 -14.69
CA ARG A 23 -11.93 47.22 -14.79
C ARG A 23 -12.14 45.75 -15.10
N LEU A 24 -12.29 44.93 -14.05
CA LEU A 24 -12.81 43.57 -14.16
C LEU A 24 -14.14 43.68 -14.92
N ARG A 25 -14.11 43.33 -16.20
CA ARG A 25 -15.30 43.11 -17.00
C ARG A 25 -15.92 41.85 -16.43
N LEU A 26 -17.06 41.98 -15.75
CA LEU A 26 -18.00 40.87 -15.64
C LEU A 26 -18.49 40.63 -17.08
N GLU A 27 -17.85 39.71 -17.78
CA GLU A 27 -18.31 39.29 -19.09
C GLU A 27 -19.61 38.52 -18.92
N SER A 28 -20.60 38.87 -19.74
CA SER A 28 -21.91 38.23 -19.67
C SER A 28 -21.76 36.75 -20.06
N LEU A 29 -22.63 35.86 -19.55
CA LEU A 29 -22.68 34.45 -19.98
C LEU A 29 -22.91 34.30 -21.49
N GLU A 30 -23.43 35.34 -22.16
CA GLU A 30 -23.57 35.39 -23.62
C GLU A 30 -22.26 35.76 -24.33
N ASP A 31 -21.40 36.59 -23.74
CA ASP A 31 -20.05 36.88 -24.27
C ASP A 31 -19.10 35.69 -24.09
N ARG A 32 -19.17 34.97 -22.96
CA ARG A 32 -18.40 33.73 -22.76
C ARG A 32 -18.80 32.59 -23.70
N ARG A 33 -20.04 32.59 -24.22
CA ARG A 33 -20.47 31.64 -25.25
C ARG A 33 -19.98 31.98 -26.66
N MET A 34 -19.37 33.17 -26.86
CA MET A 34 -18.78 33.59 -28.14
C MET A 34 -17.26 33.37 -28.20
N LEU A 35 -16.64 32.86 -27.12
CA LEU A 35 -15.21 32.55 -26.99
C LEU A 35 -15.07 31.12 -26.44
N ALA A 36 -15.65 30.14 -27.12
CA ALA A 36 -15.75 28.77 -26.61
C ALA A 36 -15.73 27.75 -27.74
N LEU A 37 -15.28 26.54 -27.41
CA LEU A 37 -15.14 25.42 -28.33
C LEU A 37 -16.44 25.22 -29.13
N ASP A 38 -16.32 25.15 -30.45
CA ASP A 38 -17.43 24.94 -31.37
C ASP A 38 -17.14 23.82 -32.36
N PHE A 39 -18.19 23.12 -32.78
CA PHE A 39 -18.09 22.00 -33.71
C PHE A 39 -18.95 22.24 -34.96
N VAL A 40 -18.35 22.00 -36.13
CA VAL A 40 -19.04 21.98 -37.42
C VAL A 40 -19.05 20.56 -37.95
N PHE A 41 -20.21 19.91 -37.91
CA PHE A 41 -20.39 18.57 -38.47
C PHE A 41 -20.87 18.64 -39.92
N ASN A 42 -20.01 18.21 -40.84
CA ASN A 42 -20.34 17.99 -42.24
C ASN A 42 -20.90 16.58 -42.40
N VAL A 43 -22.22 16.46 -42.35
CA VAL A 43 -22.90 15.16 -42.40
C VAL A 43 -23.00 14.65 -43.84
N ALA A 44 -22.46 13.47 -44.11
CA ALA A 44 -22.57 12.85 -45.42
C ALA A 44 -24.04 12.63 -45.84
N PRO A 45 -24.41 12.83 -47.12
CA PRO A 45 -25.78 12.61 -47.57
C PRO A 45 -26.25 11.17 -47.36
N GLY A 46 -27.39 11.00 -46.67
CA GLY A 46 -27.98 9.68 -46.40
C GLY A 46 -27.58 9.07 -45.05
N THR A 47 -26.72 9.74 -44.27
CA THR A 47 -26.47 9.40 -42.87
C THR A 47 -27.74 9.57 -42.04
N ASP A 48 -27.96 8.66 -41.08
CA ASP A 48 -29.10 8.70 -40.15
C ASP A 48 -29.08 9.99 -39.32
N ASP A 49 -30.21 10.69 -39.22
CA ASP A 49 -30.32 11.94 -38.45
C ASP A 49 -29.94 11.75 -36.96
N ARG A 50 -30.12 10.54 -36.42
CA ARG A 50 -29.75 10.21 -35.03
C ARG A 50 -28.25 10.22 -34.81
N ILE A 51 -27.45 9.86 -35.82
CA ILE A 51 -25.98 9.96 -35.77
C ILE A 51 -25.59 11.43 -35.60
N ALA A 52 -26.15 12.31 -36.45
CA ALA A 52 -25.86 13.73 -36.37
C ALA A 52 -26.31 14.38 -35.04
N LEU A 53 -27.40 13.90 -34.43
CA LEU A 53 -27.81 14.32 -33.09
C LEU A 53 -26.85 13.81 -32.01
N GLY A 54 -26.48 12.52 -32.04
CA GLY A 54 -25.55 11.95 -31.06
C GLY A 54 -24.18 12.62 -31.08
N PHE A 55 -23.67 13.02 -32.26
CA PHE A 55 -22.44 13.82 -32.35
C PHE A 55 -22.57 15.22 -31.74
N ARG A 56 -23.75 15.85 -31.84
CA ARG A 56 -24.00 17.13 -31.17
C ARG A 56 -24.01 16.94 -29.65
N ASP A 57 -24.62 15.86 -29.17
CA ASP A 57 -24.62 15.54 -27.74
C ASP A 57 -23.20 15.24 -27.24
N ALA A 58 -22.39 14.53 -28.03
CA ALA A 58 -20.97 14.29 -27.74
C ALA A 58 -20.14 15.60 -27.74
N ALA A 59 -20.37 16.49 -28.70
CA ALA A 59 -19.74 17.80 -28.74
C ALA A 59 -20.09 18.65 -27.50
N GLU A 60 -21.33 18.63 -27.04
CA GLU A 60 -21.71 19.34 -25.80
C GLU A 60 -21.01 18.79 -24.55
N ILE A 61 -20.60 17.52 -24.54
CA ILE A 61 -19.78 16.95 -23.46
C ILE A 61 -18.37 17.55 -23.49
N TRP A 62 -17.69 17.57 -24.63
CA TRP A 62 -16.38 18.21 -24.77
C TRP A 62 -16.43 19.70 -24.44
N LYS A 63 -17.42 20.42 -24.95
CA LYS A 63 -17.66 21.85 -24.65
C LYS A 63 -18.01 22.14 -23.19
N SER A 64 -18.41 21.11 -22.43
CA SER A 64 -18.67 21.29 -21.01
C SER A 64 -17.40 21.30 -20.17
N VAL A 65 -16.27 20.83 -20.73
CA VAL A 65 -15.00 20.72 -20.03
C VAL A 65 -13.87 21.54 -20.66
N LEU A 66 -13.92 21.89 -21.96
CA LEU A 66 -12.92 22.72 -22.66
C LEU A 66 -13.47 24.12 -23.01
N GLU A 67 -12.63 25.15 -22.93
CA GLU A 67 -13.01 26.56 -23.13
C GLU A 67 -12.32 27.28 -24.30
N ASP A 68 -11.42 26.63 -25.02
CA ASP A 68 -10.69 27.22 -26.16
C ASP A 68 -11.63 27.82 -27.21
N ASP A 69 -11.31 29.02 -27.72
CA ASP A 69 -12.06 29.65 -28.82
C ASP A 69 -11.65 29.05 -30.18
N VAL A 70 -11.94 27.76 -30.36
CA VAL A 70 -11.59 26.96 -31.53
C VAL A 70 -12.84 26.43 -32.21
N THR A 71 -12.86 26.45 -33.55
CA THR A 71 -13.83 25.69 -34.34
C THR A 71 -13.21 24.41 -34.89
N VAL A 72 -13.75 23.27 -34.46
CA VAL A 72 -13.40 21.94 -34.98
C VAL A 72 -14.39 21.54 -36.08
N VAL A 73 -13.89 21.26 -37.28
CA VAL A 73 -14.68 20.87 -38.45
C VAL A 73 -14.50 19.38 -38.68
N VAL A 74 -15.61 18.63 -38.67
CA VAL A 74 -15.58 17.17 -38.72
C VAL A 74 -16.49 16.67 -39.84
N ASP A 75 -15.95 15.84 -40.73
CA ASP A 75 -16.75 15.10 -41.69
C ASP A 75 -17.28 13.82 -41.03
N ILE A 76 -18.61 13.63 -40.99
CA ILE A 76 -19.21 12.47 -40.32
C ILE A 76 -20.04 11.62 -41.27
N ASP A 77 -19.84 10.31 -41.19
CA ASP A 77 -20.61 9.33 -41.96
C ASP A 77 -20.86 8.01 -41.20
N GLY A 78 -21.74 7.19 -41.78
CA GLY A 78 -22.02 5.83 -41.33
C GLY A 78 -21.70 4.85 -42.45
N GLY A 79 -20.97 3.77 -42.14
CA GLY A 79 -20.47 2.83 -43.13
C GLY A 79 -20.13 1.45 -42.58
N VAL A 80 -19.59 0.59 -43.44
CA VAL A 80 -19.10 -0.74 -43.03
C VAL A 80 -17.62 -0.60 -42.66
N LEU A 81 -17.31 -0.78 -41.39
CA LEU A 81 -15.94 -0.84 -40.88
C LEU A 81 -15.43 -2.30 -40.78
N PRO A 82 -14.12 -2.52 -40.61
CA PRO A 82 -13.58 -3.85 -40.36
C PRO A 82 -14.27 -4.57 -39.19
N PRO A 83 -14.30 -5.92 -39.17
CA PRO A 83 -14.92 -6.67 -38.08
C PRO A 83 -14.36 -6.26 -36.71
N GLY A 84 -15.25 -5.97 -35.76
CA GLY A 84 -14.87 -5.56 -34.40
C GLY A 84 -14.65 -4.06 -34.19
N VAL A 85 -14.68 -3.25 -35.26
CA VAL A 85 -14.49 -1.79 -35.17
C VAL A 85 -15.85 -1.10 -35.10
N ILE A 86 -16.10 -0.38 -34.00
CA ILE A 86 -17.40 0.24 -33.67
C ILE A 86 -17.47 1.67 -34.25
N GLY A 87 -16.37 2.42 -34.16
CA GLY A 87 -16.13 3.71 -34.79
C GLY A 87 -14.68 3.81 -35.26
N GLY A 88 -14.37 4.82 -36.05
CA GLY A 88 -12.99 5.11 -36.42
C GLY A 88 -12.81 6.55 -36.87
N THR A 89 -11.72 7.14 -36.41
CA THR A 89 -11.32 8.52 -36.71
C THR A 89 -10.11 8.53 -37.65
N LEU A 90 -10.15 9.43 -38.62
CA LEU A 90 -9.01 9.77 -39.46
C LEU A 90 -8.72 11.26 -39.29
N ASN A 91 -7.51 11.57 -38.87
CA ASN A 91 -7.07 12.95 -38.68
C ASN A 91 -6.60 13.56 -39.99
N VAL A 92 -6.80 14.87 -40.13
CA VAL A 92 -5.93 15.68 -40.98
C VAL A 92 -4.84 16.23 -40.08
N GLU A 93 -3.59 15.98 -40.44
CA GLU A 93 -2.47 16.09 -39.51
C GLU A 93 -1.20 16.53 -40.25
N ASN A 94 -0.34 17.27 -39.55
CA ASN A 94 0.85 17.90 -40.11
C ASN A 94 2.04 17.78 -39.14
N GLU A 95 3.26 17.81 -39.70
CA GLU A 95 4.52 17.91 -38.96
C GLU A 95 4.82 19.35 -38.55
N TYR A 96 5.30 19.53 -37.32
CA TYR A 96 5.80 20.80 -36.78
C TYR A 96 7.15 20.57 -36.09
N PRO A 97 8.10 21.52 -36.15
CA PRO A 97 9.30 21.45 -35.33
C PRO A 97 8.94 21.39 -33.85
N TYR A 98 9.58 20.50 -33.08
CA TYR A 98 9.35 20.36 -31.64
C TYR A 98 9.50 21.70 -30.90
N ALA A 99 10.51 22.49 -31.26
CA ALA A 99 10.73 23.82 -30.66
C ALA A 99 9.53 24.78 -30.84
N ASP A 100 8.81 24.69 -31.98
CA ASP A 100 7.63 25.51 -32.22
C ASP A 100 6.43 25.01 -31.39
N VAL A 101 6.30 23.69 -31.22
CA VAL A 101 5.27 23.08 -30.37
C VAL A 101 5.52 23.40 -28.89
N LEU A 102 6.76 23.28 -28.41
CA LEU A 102 7.14 23.65 -27.06
C LEU A 102 6.86 25.13 -26.78
N ALA A 103 7.21 26.02 -27.72
CA ALA A 103 6.91 27.45 -27.59
C ALA A 103 5.40 27.74 -27.57
N ALA A 104 4.60 26.97 -28.31
CA ALA A 104 3.14 27.07 -28.29
C ALA A 104 2.57 26.60 -26.95
N LEU A 105 2.97 25.43 -26.45
CA LEU A 105 2.57 24.92 -25.12
C LEU A 105 2.93 25.92 -24.00
N GLN A 106 4.11 26.53 -24.07
CA GLN A 106 4.53 27.57 -23.11
C GLN A 106 3.66 28.83 -23.18
N ALA A 107 3.18 29.20 -24.37
CA ALA A 107 2.32 30.36 -24.58
C ALA A 107 0.87 30.09 -24.15
N ASP A 108 0.46 28.82 -24.24
CA ASP A 108 -0.88 28.32 -23.95
C ASP A 108 -1.10 28.03 -22.46
N SER A 109 -0.03 27.69 -21.72
CA SER A 109 -0.07 27.33 -20.29
C SER A 109 -1.01 28.20 -19.43
N SER A 110 -2.10 27.58 -18.96
CA SER A 110 -3.18 28.22 -18.21
C SER A 110 -3.44 27.56 -16.86
N THR A 111 -3.04 26.30 -16.67
CA THR A 111 -3.26 25.50 -15.45
C THR A 111 -1.97 25.12 -14.71
N SER A 112 -2.10 24.60 -13.48
CA SER A 112 -0.95 24.00 -12.76
C SER A 112 -0.49 22.66 -13.35
N PHE A 113 -1.33 22.00 -14.16
CA PHE A 113 -0.92 20.80 -14.88
C PHE A 113 -0.01 21.17 -16.04
N ASP A 114 -0.30 22.23 -16.79
CA ASP A 114 0.61 22.75 -17.82
C ASP A 114 1.96 23.11 -17.23
N ALA A 115 1.95 23.81 -16.09
CA ALA A 115 3.18 24.20 -15.42
C ALA A 115 4.02 22.98 -14.98
N SER A 116 3.35 21.89 -14.56
CA SER A 116 4.03 20.64 -14.20
C SER A 116 4.57 19.94 -15.46
N ALA A 117 3.73 19.77 -16.47
CA ALA A 117 4.07 19.18 -17.77
C ALA A 117 5.27 19.88 -18.43
N LEU A 118 5.23 21.21 -18.53
CA LEU A 118 6.30 22.02 -19.10
C LEU A 118 7.61 21.92 -18.31
N SER A 119 7.56 21.62 -17.02
CA SER A 119 8.78 21.48 -16.20
C SER A 119 9.58 20.21 -16.52
N MET A 120 8.95 19.24 -17.19
CA MET A 120 9.60 18.00 -17.63
C MET A 120 10.13 18.08 -19.07
N LEU A 121 9.56 18.94 -19.90
CA LEU A 121 9.89 18.97 -21.32
C LEU A 121 11.30 19.55 -21.55
N SER A 122 12.09 18.87 -22.37
CA SER A 122 13.44 19.28 -22.73
C SER A 122 13.45 20.53 -23.63
N ASP A 123 14.39 21.45 -23.40
CA ASP A 123 14.58 22.65 -24.25
C ASP A 123 15.25 22.33 -25.62
N GLY A 124 15.70 21.08 -25.83
CA GLY A 124 16.44 20.62 -27.01
C GLY A 124 15.69 19.53 -27.80
N PRO A 125 16.34 18.87 -28.78
CA PRO A 125 15.80 17.65 -29.38
C PRO A 125 15.45 16.61 -28.32
N LEU A 126 14.38 15.86 -28.56
CA LEU A 126 13.85 14.83 -27.67
C LEU A 126 14.74 13.58 -27.68
N ASP A 127 15.07 13.07 -26.50
CA ASP A 127 15.69 11.75 -26.32
C ASP A 127 14.59 10.69 -26.18
N VAL A 128 14.51 9.77 -27.15
CA VAL A 128 13.36 8.86 -27.32
C VAL A 128 13.78 7.42 -27.02
N LEU A 129 13.17 6.78 -26.01
CA LEU A 129 13.36 5.34 -25.81
C LEU A 129 12.53 4.56 -26.84
N ILE A 130 13.19 3.90 -27.79
CA ILE A 130 12.55 3.21 -28.93
C ILE A 130 13.07 1.78 -29.07
N ASN A 131 12.35 0.93 -29.81
CA ASN A 131 12.79 -0.42 -30.15
C ASN A 131 12.30 -0.82 -31.56
N ARG A 132 12.70 -2.01 -32.04
CA ARG A 132 12.17 -2.62 -33.28
C ARG A 132 12.35 -1.80 -34.56
N THR A 133 13.36 -0.95 -34.61
CA THR A 133 13.84 -0.25 -35.81
C THR A 133 14.85 -1.13 -36.57
N ILE A 134 14.99 -0.94 -37.89
CA ILE A 134 15.91 -1.77 -38.71
C ILE A 134 17.38 -1.60 -38.30
N ASP A 135 17.73 -0.46 -37.73
CA ASP A 135 19.06 -0.01 -37.29
C ASP A 135 19.27 -0.04 -35.78
N ASN A 136 18.35 -0.67 -35.03
CA ASN A 136 18.51 -0.90 -33.61
C ASN A 136 19.93 -1.44 -33.29
N PRO A 137 20.66 -0.83 -32.35
CA PRO A 137 22.07 -1.16 -32.06
C PRO A 137 22.26 -2.58 -31.51
N ASN A 138 21.20 -3.19 -30.95
CA ASN A 138 21.19 -4.58 -30.49
C ASN A 138 20.94 -5.59 -31.63
N GLY A 139 20.83 -5.11 -32.86
CA GLY A 139 20.51 -5.88 -34.05
C GLY A 139 19.19 -5.45 -34.66
N SER A 140 19.05 -5.66 -35.96
CA SER A 140 17.87 -5.26 -36.73
C SER A 140 16.56 -5.78 -36.14
N LEU A 141 15.58 -4.88 -35.96
CA LEU A 141 14.27 -5.13 -35.38
C LEU A 141 14.30 -5.74 -33.96
N ASN A 142 15.41 -5.56 -33.23
CA ASN A 142 15.54 -6.15 -31.89
C ASN A 142 14.51 -5.54 -30.91
N PRO A 143 13.84 -6.37 -30.07
CA PRO A 143 12.88 -5.87 -29.09
C PRO A 143 13.51 -5.14 -27.90
N VAL A 144 14.82 -5.24 -27.69
CA VAL A 144 15.55 -4.53 -26.63
C VAL A 144 15.52 -3.03 -26.94
N PRO A 145 14.93 -2.20 -26.05
CA PRO A 145 14.89 -0.76 -26.22
C PRO A 145 16.27 -0.11 -26.14
N TYR A 146 16.41 1.02 -26.82
CA TYR A 146 17.59 1.90 -26.77
C TYR A 146 17.13 3.36 -26.83
N VAL A 147 17.96 4.26 -26.29
CA VAL A 147 17.71 5.70 -26.37
C VAL A 147 18.22 6.19 -27.72
N ASP A 148 17.30 6.71 -28.51
CA ASP A 148 17.57 7.44 -29.73
C ASP A 148 17.66 8.94 -29.42
N SER A 149 18.80 9.54 -29.73
CA SER A 149 19.22 10.89 -29.31
C SER A 149 20.11 11.54 -30.36
N ASP A 150 20.00 11.11 -31.63
CA ASP A 150 20.92 11.52 -32.69
C ASP A 150 20.54 12.85 -33.36
N GLY A 151 19.40 13.42 -32.97
CA GLY A 151 18.88 14.69 -33.49
C GLY A 151 18.11 14.52 -34.79
N GLY A 152 17.67 13.30 -35.07
CA GLY A 152 16.85 12.88 -36.19
C GLY A 152 15.47 13.53 -36.28
N LEU A 153 14.67 13.10 -37.26
CA LEU A 153 13.33 13.67 -37.48
C LEU A 153 12.40 13.40 -36.29
N ASN A 154 12.43 12.19 -35.76
CA ASN A 154 11.69 11.78 -34.57
C ASN A 154 12.18 12.49 -33.29
N ASN A 155 13.43 12.97 -33.21
CA ASN A 155 13.88 13.79 -32.07
C ASN A 155 13.49 15.28 -32.19
N THR A 156 13.16 15.76 -33.39
CA THR A 156 13.03 17.20 -33.66
C THR A 156 11.67 17.63 -34.20
N THR A 157 10.77 16.69 -34.44
CA THR A 157 9.47 16.92 -35.08
C THR A 157 8.35 16.28 -34.26
N VAL A 158 7.24 17.00 -34.15
CA VAL A 158 6.00 16.52 -33.54
C VAL A 158 4.90 16.56 -34.59
N PHE A 159 4.09 15.51 -34.61
CA PHE A 159 2.94 15.37 -35.48
C PHE A 159 1.67 15.78 -34.73
N LEU A 160 0.92 16.74 -35.29
CA LEU A 160 -0.28 17.26 -34.65
C LEU A 160 -1.50 17.10 -35.55
N PRO A 161 -2.59 16.51 -35.03
CA PRO A 161 -3.92 16.70 -35.59
C PRO A 161 -4.23 18.19 -35.74
N ARG A 162 -4.92 18.56 -36.82
CA ARG A 162 -5.24 19.96 -37.11
C ARG A 162 -6.03 20.62 -35.99
N ALA A 163 -6.96 19.91 -35.35
CA ALA A 163 -7.71 20.44 -34.22
C ALA A 163 -6.78 20.79 -33.05
N ASN A 164 -5.80 19.93 -32.74
CA ASN A 164 -4.82 20.18 -31.71
C ASN A 164 -3.90 21.38 -32.06
N ALA A 165 -3.48 21.49 -33.34
CA ALA A 165 -2.69 22.63 -33.80
C ALA A 165 -3.47 23.96 -33.78
N LYS A 166 -4.81 23.93 -33.91
CA LYS A 166 -5.67 25.10 -33.72
C LYS A 166 -5.70 25.53 -32.25
N ALA A 167 -5.82 24.58 -31.33
CA ALA A 167 -5.85 24.83 -29.89
C ALA A 167 -4.56 25.51 -29.44
N LEU A 168 -3.40 24.97 -29.85
CA LEU A 168 -2.08 25.57 -29.66
C LEU A 168 -1.83 26.89 -30.42
N GLY A 169 -2.78 27.38 -31.21
CA GLY A 169 -2.63 28.61 -31.99
C GLY A 169 -1.59 28.57 -33.12
N LEU A 170 -1.13 27.37 -33.52
CA LEU A 170 -0.17 27.18 -34.62
C LEU A 170 -0.80 27.43 -35.99
N ILE A 171 -2.12 27.27 -36.09
CA ILE A 171 -2.93 27.62 -37.26
C ILE A 171 -4.19 28.40 -36.84
N ASP A 172 -4.94 28.95 -37.79
CA ASP A 172 -6.13 29.77 -37.50
C ASP A 172 -7.18 28.96 -36.71
N PRO A 173 -7.44 29.30 -35.43
CA PRO A 173 -8.34 28.54 -34.57
C PRO A 173 -9.79 28.59 -35.05
N LEU A 174 -10.16 29.59 -35.87
CA LEU A 174 -11.51 29.80 -36.36
C LEU A 174 -11.71 29.35 -37.82
N ASP A 175 -10.76 28.60 -38.42
CA ASP A 175 -10.94 28.03 -39.76
C ASP A 175 -12.10 27.02 -39.78
N ARG A 176 -13.20 27.42 -40.42
CA ARG A 176 -14.43 26.60 -40.60
C ARG A 176 -14.54 25.96 -41.98
N LEU A 177 -13.57 26.18 -42.86
CA LEU A 177 -13.64 25.78 -44.27
C LEU A 177 -12.87 24.49 -44.54
N THR A 178 -11.83 24.23 -43.75
CA THR A 178 -11.01 23.03 -43.86
C THR A 178 -11.44 22.02 -42.82
N SER A 179 -11.62 20.76 -43.24
CA SER A 179 -11.89 19.64 -42.33
C SER A 179 -10.65 19.36 -41.46
N ASP A 180 -10.87 19.13 -40.18
CA ASP A 180 -9.83 18.70 -39.23
C ASP A 180 -9.70 17.17 -39.19
N GLY A 181 -10.69 16.46 -39.74
CA GLY A 181 -10.69 15.00 -39.86
C GLY A 181 -12.07 14.44 -40.16
N SER A 182 -12.14 13.12 -40.28
CA SER A 182 -13.38 12.40 -40.52
C SER A 182 -13.62 11.32 -39.48
N ILE A 183 -14.88 11.12 -39.12
CA ILE A 183 -15.29 10.04 -38.22
C ILE A 183 -16.35 9.18 -38.90
N THR A 184 -16.08 7.88 -39.00
CA THR A 184 -16.99 6.88 -39.57
C THR A 184 -17.50 5.96 -38.48
N PHE A 185 -18.80 5.72 -38.47
CA PHE A 185 -19.43 4.77 -37.55
C PHE A 185 -19.84 3.47 -38.24
N SER A 186 -19.67 2.35 -37.55
CA SER A 186 -19.99 1.04 -38.09
C SER A 186 -21.49 0.78 -38.08
N SER A 187 -22.09 0.62 -39.25
CA SER A 187 -23.50 0.20 -39.37
C SER A 187 -23.73 -1.26 -38.97
N ALA A 188 -22.71 -1.98 -38.50
CA ALA A 188 -22.78 -3.40 -38.14
C ALA A 188 -23.19 -3.66 -36.68
N PHE A 189 -23.21 -2.61 -35.85
CA PHE A 189 -23.53 -2.72 -34.42
C PHE A 189 -24.86 -2.05 -34.08
N PRO A 190 -25.61 -2.60 -33.11
CA PRO A 190 -26.79 -1.94 -32.57
C PRO A 190 -26.36 -0.82 -31.61
N PHE A 191 -26.84 0.40 -31.86
CA PHE A 191 -26.55 1.58 -31.07
C PHE A 191 -27.80 2.13 -30.40
N ASP A 192 -27.65 2.48 -29.12
CA ASP A 192 -28.58 3.33 -28.39
C ASP A 192 -28.12 4.79 -28.56
N PHE A 193 -29.04 5.65 -28.96
CA PHE A 193 -28.76 7.06 -29.24
C PHE A 193 -29.31 8.00 -28.15
N ASP A 194 -30.07 7.49 -27.17
CA ASP A 194 -30.72 8.31 -26.14
C ASP A 194 -30.28 7.90 -24.74
N ARG A 195 -29.23 8.56 -24.27
CA ARG A 195 -28.70 8.35 -22.91
C ARG A 195 -29.69 8.73 -21.79
N ALA A 196 -30.78 9.45 -22.08
CA ALA A 196 -31.69 9.94 -21.05
C ALA A 196 -32.64 8.86 -20.50
N ASP A 197 -32.86 7.77 -21.22
CA ASP A 197 -33.73 6.66 -20.78
C ASP A 197 -32.95 5.41 -20.30
N GLY A 198 -31.62 5.48 -20.33
CA GLY A 198 -30.70 4.40 -19.99
C GLY A 198 -29.93 3.96 -21.23
N ILE A 199 -29.35 2.75 -21.20
CA ILE A 199 -28.83 2.09 -22.40
C ILE A 199 -29.58 0.78 -22.55
N THR A 200 -30.18 0.59 -23.72
CA THR A 200 -30.95 -0.61 -24.05
C THR A 200 -30.05 -1.85 -23.97
N PRO A 201 -30.45 -2.91 -23.25
CA PRO A 201 -29.62 -4.11 -23.12
C PRO A 201 -29.25 -4.72 -24.47
N GLY A 202 -27.95 -4.85 -24.72
CA GLY A 202 -27.40 -5.39 -25.97
C GLY A 202 -27.14 -4.34 -27.06
N GLU A 203 -27.41 -3.06 -26.79
CA GLU A 203 -27.02 -1.92 -27.62
C GLU A 203 -25.82 -1.19 -27.01
N ILE A 204 -25.09 -0.45 -27.85
CA ILE A 204 -23.90 0.32 -27.48
C ILE A 204 -24.29 1.79 -27.33
N ASP A 205 -23.81 2.47 -26.28
CA ASP A 205 -23.99 3.93 -26.12
C ASP A 205 -23.30 4.68 -27.27
N PHE A 206 -24.08 5.18 -28.23
CA PHE A 206 -23.55 5.90 -29.37
C PHE A 206 -22.81 7.17 -28.97
N VAL A 207 -23.35 7.91 -27.99
CA VAL A 207 -22.76 9.19 -27.57
C VAL A 207 -21.43 8.93 -26.87
N TYR A 208 -21.28 7.85 -26.11
CA TYR A 208 -19.97 7.43 -25.57
C TYR A 208 -18.94 7.24 -26.69
N VAL A 209 -19.28 6.45 -27.70
CA VAL A 209 -18.36 6.19 -28.82
C VAL A 209 -18.08 7.49 -29.60
N ALA A 210 -19.07 8.35 -29.81
CA ALA A 210 -18.85 9.66 -30.45
C ALA A 210 -17.95 10.59 -29.63
N VAL A 211 -18.02 10.59 -28.29
CA VAL A 211 -17.08 11.33 -27.44
C VAL A 211 -15.67 10.76 -27.60
N HIS A 212 -15.52 9.43 -27.61
CA HIS A 212 -14.25 8.73 -27.82
C HIS A 212 -13.61 9.11 -29.16
N GLU A 213 -14.35 8.99 -30.27
CA GLU A 213 -13.83 9.32 -31.60
C GLU A 213 -13.46 10.80 -31.73
N ILE A 214 -14.24 11.71 -31.13
CA ILE A 214 -13.85 13.12 -31.07
C ILE A 214 -12.54 13.28 -30.28
N GLY A 215 -12.29 12.49 -29.23
CA GLY A 215 -11.03 12.55 -28.48
C GLY A 215 -9.79 12.30 -29.35
N HIS A 216 -9.84 11.31 -30.26
CA HIS A 216 -8.77 11.11 -31.24
C HIS A 216 -8.60 12.31 -32.17
N LEU A 217 -9.71 12.92 -32.58
CA LEU A 217 -9.69 14.11 -33.44
C LEU A 217 -9.02 15.31 -32.75
N LEU A 218 -9.26 15.46 -31.45
CA LEU A 218 -8.76 16.56 -30.64
C LEU A 218 -7.27 16.42 -30.30
N GLY A 219 -6.66 15.23 -30.45
CA GLY A 219 -5.22 15.07 -30.18
C GLY A 219 -4.84 13.79 -29.46
N PHE A 220 -5.80 12.94 -29.09
CA PHE A 220 -5.49 11.69 -28.40
C PHE A 220 -5.02 10.61 -29.39
N VAL A 221 -3.82 10.80 -29.91
CA VAL A 221 -3.16 9.91 -30.89
C VAL A 221 -1.76 9.58 -30.38
N SER A 222 -1.13 8.55 -30.94
CA SER A 222 0.24 8.19 -30.56
C SER A 222 0.97 7.57 -31.74
N GLY A 223 2.20 8.02 -32.01
CA GLY A 223 3.01 7.45 -33.10
C GLY A 223 3.55 6.05 -32.83
N VAL A 224 3.39 5.52 -31.62
CA VAL A 224 3.69 4.12 -31.33
C VAL A 224 2.82 3.19 -32.19
N ASP A 225 1.60 3.60 -32.56
CA ASP A 225 0.77 2.85 -33.50
C ASP A 225 1.49 2.65 -34.84
N ASP A 226 2.14 3.70 -35.36
CA ASP A 226 2.93 3.65 -36.59
C ASP A 226 4.26 2.91 -36.42
N LEU A 227 4.91 3.02 -35.25
CA LEU A 227 6.12 2.24 -34.95
C LEU A 227 5.86 0.74 -35.12
N GLU A 228 4.74 0.25 -34.59
CA GLU A 228 4.38 -1.15 -34.66
C GLU A 228 4.15 -1.62 -36.11
N PHE A 229 3.50 -0.80 -36.94
CA PHE A 229 3.31 -1.11 -38.36
C PHE A 229 4.61 -1.00 -39.18
N GLY A 230 5.37 0.08 -39.01
CA GLY A 230 6.60 0.33 -39.77
C GLY A 230 7.73 -0.65 -39.42
N SER A 231 7.67 -1.32 -38.27
CA SER A 231 8.58 -2.44 -37.95
C SER A 231 8.48 -3.59 -38.96
N PHE A 232 7.30 -3.82 -39.56
CA PHE A 232 7.12 -4.80 -40.64
C PHE A 232 7.72 -4.32 -41.97
N ASP A 233 7.66 -3.01 -42.20
CA ASP A 233 8.24 -2.35 -43.37
C ASP A 233 9.76 -2.11 -43.22
N GLN A 234 10.36 -2.51 -42.09
CA GLN A 234 11.79 -2.45 -41.83
C GLN A 234 12.34 -1.02 -41.91
N LEU A 235 11.63 -0.07 -41.32
CA LEU A 235 12.02 1.33 -41.31
C LEU A 235 13.11 1.61 -40.25
N PRO A 236 14.04 2.55 -40.51
CA PRO A 236 14.97 3.09 -39.50
C PRO A 236 14.26 3.99 -38.49
N ASP A 237 14.88 4.19 -37.32
CA ASP A 237 14.38 5.09 -36.26
C ASP A 237 13.94 6.46 -36.80
N ASP A 238 14.80 7.06 -37.61
CA ASP A 238 14.59 8.36 -38.25
C ASP A 238 13.33 8.46 -39.14
N SER A 239 12.77 7.32 -39.58
CA SER A 239 11.57 7.29 -40.42
C SER A 239 10.26 7.34 -39.62
N PHE A 240 10.33 7.30 -38.29
CA PHE A 240 9.17 7.33 -37.40
C PHE A 240 8.94 8.75 -36.86
N ALA A 241 8.65 9.71 -37.73
CA ALA A 241 8.46 11.13 -37.37
C ALA A 241 7.08 11.44 -36.74
N PHE A 242 6.38 10.44 -36.19
CA PHE A 242 5.00 10.56 -35.70
C PHE A 242 4.91 10.74 -34.19
N ILE A 243 5.91 11.32 -33.52
CA ILE A 243 5.76 11.68 -32.11
C ILE A 243 4.60 12.66 -32.00
N SER A 244 3.53 12.26 -31.33
CA SER A 244 2.37 13.13 -31.10
C SER A 244 2.61 14.07 -29.92
N ALA A 245 1.76 15.09 -29.75
CA ALA A 245 1.79 15.89 -28.53
C ALA A 245 1.56 15.04 -27.27
N LEU A 246 0.69 14.03 -27.35
CA LEU A 246 0.38 13.14 -26.23
C LEU A 246 1.58 12.27 -25.83
N ASP A 247 2.38 11.84 -26.81
CA ASP A 247 3.56 11.01 -26.56
C ASP A 247 4.66 11.71 -25.76
N LEU A 248 4.68 13.05 -25.74
CA LEU A 248 5.60 13.83 -24.90
C LEU A 248 5.45 13.51 -23.41
N PHE A 249 4.31 12.93 -23.01
CA PHE A 249 3.98 12.59 -21.63
C PHE A 249 3.91 11.08 -21.39
N ARG A 250 4.34 10.27 -22.37
CA ARG A 250 4.40 8.81 -22.30
C ARG A 250 5.76 8.40 -21.71
N THR A 251 5.77 7.91 -20.47
CA THR A 251 7.02 7.56 -19.74
C THR A 251 6.96 6.16 -19.14
N SER A 252 8.11 5.62 -18.72
CA SER A 252 8.19 4.44 -17.87
C SER A 252 9.36 4.52 -16.91
N ASP A 253 9.42 3.60 -15.94
CA ASP A 253 10.58 3.48 -15.05
C ASP A 253 11.90 3.30 -15.83
N LEU A 254 11.86 2.60 -16.97
CA LEU A 254 13.06 2.39 -17.79
C LEU A 254 13.47 3.68 -18.50
N SER A 255 12.54 4.44 -19.10
CA SER A 255 12.89 5.68 -19.79
C SER A 255 13.52 6.68 -18.84
N ARG A 256 12.94 6.85 -17.64
CA ARG A 256 13.51 7.68 -16.57
C ARG A 256 14.87 7.19 -16.13
N SER A 257 15.04 5.89 -15.92
CA SER A 257 16.33 5.32 -15.48
C SER A 257 17.45 5.50 -16.52
N LEU A 258 17.08 5.64 -17.80
CA LEU A 258 18.00 5.85 -18.92
C LEU A 258 18.14 7.33 -19.30
N GLY A 259 17.36 8.22 -18.69
CA GLY A 259 17.36 9.66 -18.99
C GLY A 259 16.72 10.01 -20.34
N ALA A 260 15.84 9.16 -20.88
CA ALA A 260 15.05 9.49 -22.07
C ALA A 260 13.84 10.35 -21.68
N ASP A 261 13.49 11.32 -22.52
CA ASP A 261 12.36 12.22 -22.34
C ASP A 261 11.02 11.47 -22.41
N LEU A 262 10.93 10.45 -23.29
CA LEU A 262 9.71 9.66 -23.49
C LEU A 262 9.97 8.19 -23.85
N ASP A 263 8.97 7.33 -23.66
CA ASP A 263 9.02 5.89 -23.90
C ASP A 263 8.13 5.46 -25.07
N PHE A 264 8.70 5.48 -26.27
CA PHE A 264 8.07 5.05 -27.52
C PHE A 264 8.20 3.54 -27.78
N ALA A 265 8.89 2.79 -26.92
CA ALA A 265 9.16 1.39 -27.17
C ALA A 265 7.89 0.53 -27.07
N ALA A 266 7.56 -0.15 -28.17
CA ALA A 266 6.43 -1.07 -28.25
C ALA A 266 6.75 -2.40 -27.54
N ASP A 267 6.26 -2.58 -26.32
CA ASP A 267 6.44 -3.79 -25.51
C ASP A 267 5.41 -3.87 -24.37
N ASN A 268 5.49 -4.88 -23.51
CA ASN A 268 4.54 -5.08 -22.41
C ASN A 268 4.85 -4.30 -21.12
N ARG A 269 5.88 -3.44 -21.11
CA ARG A 269 6.19 -2.64 -19.91
C ARG A 269 5.12 -1.56 -19.77
N LEU A 270 4.71 -1.28 -18.53
CA LEU A 270 3.79 -0.18 -18.22
C LEU A 270 4.28 1.13 -18.85
N LYS A 271 3.37 1.85 -19.50
CA LYS A 271 3.59 3.19 -20.03
C LYS A 271 2.66 4.12 -19.27
N GLU A 272 3.24 4.99 -18.44
CA GLU A 272 2.51 5.92 -17.59
C GLU A 272 2.28 7.22 -18.36
N PHE A 273 1.08 7.79 -18.23
CA PHE A 273 0.85 9.19 -18.53
C PHE A 273 1.32 10.03 -17.34
N SER A 274 2.41 10.75 -17.53
CA SER A 274 3.06 11.52 -16.47
C SER A 274 3.37 12.94 -16.92
N ILE A 275 3.09 13.88 -16.02
CA ILE A 275 3.33 15.32 -16.16
C ILE A 275 4.22 15.85 -15.02
N ASP A 276 4.78 14.95 -14.21
CA ASP A 276 5.64 15.26 -13.06
C ASP A 276 6.73 14.21 -12.80
N ASP A 277 7.28 13.62 -13.87
CA ASP A 277 8.39 12.67 -13.88
C ASP A 277 8.15 11.43 -13.01
N GLY A 278 6.93 10.91 -13.08
CA GLY A 278 6.47 9.73 -12.34
C GLY A 278 6.15 9.98 -10.87
N ALA A 279 6.21 11.23 -10.39
CA ALA A 279 5.84 11.56 -9.02
C ALA A 279 4.36 11.28 -8.73
N SER A 280 3.48 11.47 -9.72
CA SER A 280 2.06 11.11 -9.67
C SER A 280 1.69 10.14 -10.79
N PHE A 281 0.82 9.18 -10.46
CA PHE A 281 0.20 8.30 -11.46
C PHE A 281 -1.17 8.85 -11.85
N ILE A 282 -1.28 9.36 -13.08
CA ILE A 282 -2.54 9.92 -13.61
C ILE A 282 -3.33 8.85 -14.36
N GLY A 283 -2.64 8.08 -15.20
CA GLY A 283 -3.19 6.94 -15.94
C GLY A 283 -2.09 6.16 -16.65
N SER A 284 -2.45 5.07 -17.31
CA SER A 284 -1.54 4.32 -18.19
C SER A 284 -2.06 4.24 -19.61
N PHE A 285 -1.13 4.33 -20.55
CA PHE A 285 -1.40 4.14 -21.96
C PHE A 285 -1.41 2.66 -22.32
N SER A 286 -2.21 2.31 -23.33
CA SER A 286 -2.06 1.04 -24.01
C SER A 286 -0.65 0.95 -24.61
N THR A 287 -0.06 -0.24 -24.55
CA THR A 287 1.36 -0.43 -24.87
C THR A 287 1.61 -0.88 -26.31
N GLY A 288 0.56 -1.06 -27.10
CA GLY A 288 0.62 -1.38 -28.52
C GLY A 288 -0.12 -2.66 -28.88
N ARG A 289 -0.64 -2.71 -30.11
CA ARG A 289 -1.55 -3.74 -30.62
C ARG A 289 -0.84 -5.04 -30.95
N ILE A 290 0.42 -4.96 -31.35
CA ILE A 290 1.14 -6.07 -31.99
C ILE A 290 2.19 -6.62 -31.03
N PHE A 291 2.94 -5.74 -30.37
CA PHE A 291 4.03 -6.10 -29.47
C PHE A 291 3.78 -5.73 -28.01
N GLY A 292 2.67 -5.06 -27.73
CA GLY A 292 2.22 -4.68 -26.40
C GLY A 292 0.99 -5.48 -25.94
N ASP A 293 0.09 -4.78 -25.28
CA ASP A 293 -1.09 -5.31 -24.60
C ASP A 293 -2.26 -5.71 -25.51
N GLY A 294 -2.13 -5.50 -26.83
CA GLY A 294 -3.13 -5.91 -27.82
C GLY A 294 -4.11 -4.80 -28.24
N SER A 295 -4.00 -3.62 -27.63
CA SER A 295 -4.78 -2.42 -27.98
C SER A 295 -3.91 -1.35 -28.64
N GLN A 296 -4.53 -0.41 -29.35
CA GLN A 296 -3.78 0.67 -30.02
C GLN A 296 -3.18 1.61 -28.98
N ALA A 297 -1.94 2.02 -29.17
CA ALA A 297 -1.18 2.87 -28.27
C ALA A 297 -1.79 4.28 -28.12
N SER A 298 -2.59 4.72 -29.10
CA SER A 298 -3.50 5.87 -29.03
C SER A 298 -4.69 5.71 -28.08
N HIS A 299 -4.60 4.84 -27.06
CA HIS A 299 -5.67 4.62 -26.09
C HIS A 299 -5.12 4.60 -24.66
N TRP A 300 -6.02 4.81 -23.70
CA TRP A 300 -5.76 4.34 -22.34
C TRP A 300 -5.64 2.82 -22.31
N GLN A 301 -4.92 2.28 -21.32
CA GLN A 301 -4.82 0.85 -21.14
C GLN A 301 -6.17 0.27 -20.72
N ASP A 302 -6.59 -0.78 -21.45
CA ASP A 302 -7.88 -1.47 -21.31
C ASP A 302 -8.17 -1.88 -19.85
N ASP A 303 -9.36 -1.55 -19.38
CA ASP A 303 -9.85 -1.89 -18.05
C ASP A 303 -9.94 -3.41 -17.78
N ASN A 304 -10.02 -4.24 -18.82
CA ASN A 304 -9.92 -5.70 -18.70
C ASN A 304 -8.52 -6.17 -18.26
N ILE A 305 -7.51 -5.33 -18.45
CA ILE A 305 -6.13 -5.57 -18.04
C ILE A 305 -5.88 -4.96 -16.65
N THR A 306 -6.32 -3.72 -16.45
CA THR A 306 -6.03 -2.97 -15.22
C THR A 306 -7.04 -3.21 -14.09
N ASN A 307 -8.20 -3.79 -14.40
CA ASN A 307 -9.40 -3.84 -13.55
C ASN A 307 -9.91 -2.45 -13.11
N VAL A 308 -9.46 -1.38 -13.77
CA VAL A 308 -9.78 0.00 -13.44
C VAL A 308 -10.09 0.75 -14.74
N PHE A 309 -11.33 1.19 -14.90
CA PHE A 309 -11.71 2.04 -16.03
C PHE A 309 -10.89 3.35 -16.04
N GLN A 310 -10.17 3.58 -17.14
CA GLN A 310 -9.18 4.66 -17.27
C GLN A 310 -9.64 5.87 -18.06
N GLY A 311 -10.87 5.90 -18.57
CA GLY A 311 -11.42 7.09 -19.20
C GLY A 311 -12.09 6.76 -20.50
N VAL A 312 -12.64 7.79 -21.15
CA VAL A 312 -13.38 7.60 -22.41
C VAL A 312 -12.47 7.01 -23.50
N MET A 313 -11.17 7.32 -23.47
CA MET A 313 -10.18 6.83 -24.45
C MET A 313 -9.73 5.38 -24.20
N ASP A 314 -10.44 4.62 -23.36
CA ASP A 314 -10.31 3.16 -23.29
C ASP A 314 -10.75 2.51 -24.63
N PRO A 315 -10.02 1.50 -25.14
CA PRO A 315 -10.31 0.85 -26.43
C PRO A 315 -11.66 0.10 -26.47
N ASN A 316 -12.27 -0.15 -25.31
CA ASN A 316 -13.50 -0.91 -25.22
C ASN A 316 -14.64 -0.03 -24.69
N ALA A 317 -15.78 -0.06 -25.39
CA ALA A 317 -16.99 0.59 -24.89
C ALA A 317 -17.50 -0.14 -23.61
N PRO A 318 -17.78 0.58 -22.52
CA PRO A 318 -18.17 -0.01 -21.24
C PRO A 318 -19.53 -0.70 -21.35
N ALA A 319 -19.64 -1.88 -20.72
CA ALA A 319 -20.88 -2.67 -20.72
C ALA A 319 -22.07 -2.04 -19.95
N PRO A 320 -21.86 -1.19 -18.91
CA PRO A 320 -22.95 -0.40 -18.32
C PRO A 320 -22.90 1.08 -18.69
N PHE A 321 -24.07 1.74 -18.61
CA PHE A 321 -24.19 3.19 -18.69
C PHE A 321 -23.28 3.89 -17.67
N LEU A 322 -22.38 4.76 -18.16
CA LEU A 322 -21.57 5.62 -17.31
C LEU A 322 -22.29 6.96 -17.09
N PRO A 323 -22.57 7.38 -15.85
CA PRO A 323 -23.22 8.67 -15.58
C PRO A 323 -22.34 9.88 -15.91
N SER A 324 -21.02 9.69 -16.03
CA SER A 324 -20.06 10.68 -16.54
C SER A 324 -19.14 9.98 -17.53
N ILE A 325 -19.06 10.48 -18.76
CA ILE A 325 -18.26 9.86 -19.83
C ILE A 325 -16.78 10.21 -19.65
N LEU A 326 -16.47 11.49 -19.44
CA LEU A 326 -15.10 11.96 -19.24
C LEU A 326 -14.65 11.79 -17.79
N LEU A 327 -13.44 11.29 -17.61
CA LEU A 327 -12.71 11.18 -16.35
C LEU A 327 -11.63 12.27 -16.22
N PRO A 328 -11.13 12.53 -14.99
CA PRO A 328 -10.01 13.45 -14.74
C PRO A 328 -8.87 13.38 -15.76
N GLN A 329 -8.35 12.18 -15.96
CA GLN A 329 -7.19 11.92 -16.79
C GLN A 329 -7.44 12.18 -18.27
N ASP A 330 -8.68 12.03 -18.74
CA ASP A 330 -9.04 12.45 -20.10
C ASP A 330 -8.82 13.95 -20.22
N VAL A 331 -9.40 14.76 -19.33
CA VAL A 331 -9.31 16.22 -19.38
C VAL A 331 -7.87 16.72 -19.20
N ILE A 332 -7.11 16.13 -18.28
CA ILE A 332 -5.69 16.50 -18.08
C ILE A 332 -4.86 16.16 -19.32
N ALA A 333 -5.13 15.05 -20.00
CA ALA A 333 -4.44 14.71 -21.23
C ALA A 333 -4.67 15.73 -22.33
N PHE A 334 -5.88 16.30 -22.44
CA PHE A 334 -6.18 17.37 -23.39
C PHE A 334 -5.60 18.74 -22.96
N ASP A 335 -5.64 19.05 -21.66
CA ASP A 335 -5.02 20.24 -21.05
C ASP A 335 -3.56 20.37 -21.46
N VAL A 336 -2.75 19.37 -21.12
CA VAL A 336 -1.29 19.44 -21.32
C VAL A 336 -0.83 19.32 -22.78
N ILE A 337 -1.74 18.97 -23.71
CA ILE A 337 -1.46 19.01 -25.16
C ILE A 337 -2.01 20.28 -25.83
N GLY A 338 -2.59 21.20 -25.06
CA GLY A 338 -2.93 22.55 -25.49
C GLY A 338 -4.43 22.85 -25.61
N TRP A 339 -5.29 22.18 -24.84
CA TRP A 339 -6.71 22.51 -24.74
C TRP A 339 -7.09 23.00 -23.34
N ASP A 340 -7.47 24.26 -23.21
CA ASP A 340 -7.79 24.86 -21.91
C ASP A 340 -9.08 24.30 -21.27
N PRO A 341 -9.04 23.79 -20.02
CA PRO A 341 -10.24 23.35 -19.33
C PRO A 341 -11.06 24.53 -18.79
N VAL A 342 -12.41 24.44 -18.88
CA VAL A 342 -13.37 25.43 -18.35
C VAL A 342 -13.14 25.75 -16.86
N ALA A 343 -12.61 24.79 -16.12
CA ALA A 343 -12.12 25.00 -14.78
C ALA A 343 -11.03 23.98 -14.46
N GLU A 344 -9.88 24.48 -13.98
CA GLU A 344 -8.84 23.63 -13.43
C GLU A 344 -9.43 22.72 -12.32
N PRO A 345 -9.25 21.40 -12.40
CA PRO A 345 -9.64 20.50 -11.32
C PRO A 345 -8.96 20.82 -10.00
N GLY A 346 -9.66 20.61 -8.89
CA GLY A 346 -9.00 20.52 -7.58
C GLY A 346 -8.17 19.24 -7.50
N VAL A 347 -7.05 19.30 -6.79
CA VAL A 347 -6.05 18.21 -6.74
C VAL A 347 -5.92 17.67 -5.32
N ILE A 348 -5.82 16.35 -5.19
CA ILE A 348 -5.39 15.70 -3.94
C ILE A 348 -3.89 15.94 -3.78
N GLN A 349 -3.45 16.31 -2.58
CA GLN A 349 -2.03 16.40 -2.25
C GLN A 349 -1.73 15.32 -1.22
N ALA A 350 -0.97 14.29 -1.61
CA ALA A 350 -0.52 13.23 -0.72
C ALA A 350 1.00 13.24 -0.63
N VAL A 351 1.54 13.34 0.59
CA VAL A 351 2.99 13.45 0.82
C VAL A 351 3.40 12.48 1.93
N ALA A 352 4.44 11.69 1.67
CA ALA A 352 5.06 10.82 2.68
C ALA A 352 5.78 11.66 3.74
N THR A 353 5.63 11.33 5.02
CA THR A 353 6.22 12.14 6.10
C THR A 353 7.76 12.16 6.12
N GLY A 354 8.40 11.18 5.47
CA GLY A 354 9.87 11.04 5.39
C GLY A 354 10.45 11.17 3.97
N GLY A 355 9.67 11.61 2.98
CA GLY A 355 10.09 11.70 1.58
C GLY A 355 9.99 10.37 0.80
N SER A 356 10.03 9.23 1.48
CA SER A 356 9.62 7.92 0.96
C SER A 356 8.70 7.23 1.95
N THR A 357 7.96 6.22 1.48
CA THR A 357 7.17 5.34 2.35
C THR A 357 7.85 3.97 2.42
N ILE A 358 8.32 3.59 3.61
CA ILE A 358 8.95 2.28 3.84
C ILE A 358 8.24 1.62 5.02
N VAL A 359 7.77 0.39 4.80
CA VAL A 359 7.14 -0.44 5.82
C VAL A 359 7.78 -1.81 5.83
N SER A 360 7.63 -2.55 6.92
CA SER A 360 8.07 -3.94 7.00
C SER A 360 6.87 -4.86 7.10
N GLU A 361 6.96 -6.03 6.46
CA GLU A 361 5.93 -7.07 6.54
C GLU A 361 5.61 -7.43 8.01
N ASP A 362 6.63 -7.43 8.88
CA ASP A 362 6.49 -7.75 10.30
C ASP A 362 5.77 -6.68 11.15
N GLY A 363 5.43 -5.54 10.56
CA GLY A 363 4.78 -4.43 11.23
C GLY A 363 5.65 -3.70 12.26
N THR A 364 6.96 -3.98 12.34
CA THR A 364 7.90 -3.25 13.21
C THR A 364 8.24 -1.86 12.66
N VAL A 365 8.14 -1.69 11.34
CA VAL A 365 8.26 -0.43 10.61
C VAL A 365 6.91 -0.13 9.96
N THR A 366 6.29 0.95 10.42
CA THR A 366 5.08 1.52 9.83
C THR A 366 5.36 2.97 9.45
N ASP A 367 4.59 3.52 8.52
CA ASP A 367 4.74 4.90 8.08
C ASP A 367 3.40 5.63 7.99
N THR A 368 3.45 6.93 7.75
CA THR A 368 2.28 7.78 7.57
C THR A 368 2.37 8.65 6.32
N VAL A 369 1.22 8.82 5.68
CA VAL A 369 1.03 9.76 4.56
C VAL A 369 0.12 10.89 5.02
N LEU A 370 0.50 12.12 4.70
CA LEU A 370 -0.31 13.31 4.92
C LEU A 370 -1.09 13.65 3.65
N VAL A 371 -2.41 13.77 3.77
CA VAL A 371 -3.31 14.05 2.64
C VAL A 371 -4.05 15.36 2.87
N SER A 372 -4.07 16.23 1.86
CA SER A 372 -4.85 17.48 1.83
C SER A 372 -5.36 17.76 0.42
N LEU A 373 -6.04 18.88 0.21
CA LEU A 373 -6.50 19.32 -1.11
C LEU A 373 -5.79 20.63 -1.52
N SER A 374 -5.64 20.87 -2.82
CA SER A 374 -4.95 22.06 -3.36
C SER A 374 -5.74 23.37 -3.21
N LYS A 375 -7.08 23.30 -3.15
CA LYS A 375 -7.97 24.47 -2.98
C LYS A 375 -9.24 24.19 -2.18
N ALA A 376 -9.85 25.24 -1.63
CA ALA A 376 -11.10 25.11 -0.89
C ALA A 376 -12.24 24.57 -1.79
N PRO A 377 -12.88 23.44 -1.44
CA PRO A 377 -14.03 22.93 -2.19
C PRO A 377 -15.31 23.68 -1.80
N SER A 378 -16.29 23.68 -2.70
CA SER A 378 -17.63 24.26 -2.56
C SER A 378 -18.58 23.37 -1.76
N ALA A 379 -18.29 22.06 -1.69
CA ALA A 379 -18.98 21.04 -0.92
C ALA A 379 -17.95 20.04 -0.35
N ASN A 380 -18.41 18.95 0.26
CA ASN A 380 -17.50 17.92 0.73
C ASN A 380 -16.82 17.20 -0.45
N VAL A 381 -15.59 16.76 -0.23
CA VAL A 381 -14.81 15.91 -1.14
C VAL A 381 -14.48 14.63 -0.38
N VAL A 382 -14.80 13.48 -0.99
CA VAL A 382 -14.52 12.18 -0.40
C VAL A 382 -13.41 11.53 -1.22
N VAL A 383 -12.31 11.18 -0.56
CA VAL A 383 -11.13 10.54 -1.17
C VAL A 383 -11.06 9.09 -0.71
N SER A 384 -11.01 8.14 -1.64
CA SER A 384 -10.68 6.74 -1.37
C SER A 384 -9.16 6.56 -1.32
N VAL A 385 -8.70 5.69 -0.42
CA VAL A 385 -7.30 5.31 -0.25
C VAL A 385 -7.19 3.81 -0.42
N THR A 386 -6.48 3.37 -1.45
CA THR A 386 -6.43 1.96 -1.87
C THR A 386 -4.98 1.56 -2.16
N PRO A 387 -4.43 0.52 -1.52
CA PRO A 387 -3.15 -0.05 -1.93
C PRO A 387 -3.30 -0.78 -3.28
N SER A 388 -2.32 -0.66 -4.16
CA SER A 388 -2.27 -1.41 -5.43
C SER A 388 -2.11 -2.90 -5.19
N ASP A 389 -1.43 -3.26 -4.08
CA ASP A 389 -1.29 -4.62 -3.62
C ASP A 389 -1.64 -4.70 -2.12
N ALA A 390 -2.79 -5.32 -1.84
CA ALA A 390 -3.28 -5.52 -0.48
C ALA A 390 -2.63 -6.73 0.22
N THR A 391 -1.87 -7.57 -0.50
CA THR A 391 -1.04 -8.62 0.14
C THR A 391 0.25 -8.05 0.69
N GLU A 392 0.71 -6.91 0.16
CA GLU A 392 1.92 -6.22 0.59
C GLU A 392 1.68 -5.09 1.59
N VAL A 393 0.63 -4.29 1.39
CA VAL A 393 0.41 -3.06 2.15
C VAL A 393 -1.04 -2.92 2.61
N SER A 394 -1.21 -2.47 3.85
CA SER A 394 -2.49 -2.07 4.42
C SER A 394 -2.49 -0.58 4.77
N VAL A 395 -3.66 0.06 4.62
CA VAL A 395 -3.86 1.49 4.88
C VAL A 395 -5.05 1.74 5.79
N SER A 396 -4.96 2.75 6.67
CA SER A 396 -6.07 3.15 7.53
C SER A 396 -6.04 4.66 7.85
N PRO A 397 -7.12 5.41 7.59
CA PRO A 397 -8.40 4.97 7.05
C PRO A 397 -8.38 4.76 5.52
N THR A 398 -9.32 3.97 4.98
CA THR A 398 -9.49 3.75 3.52
C THR A 398 -10.32 4.83 2.83
N THR A 399 -10.91 5.76 3.60
CA THR A 399 -11.62 6.93 3.08
C THR A 399 -11.35 8.16 3.93
N LEU A 400 -11.19 9.31 3.27
CA LEU A 400 -11.03 10.63 3.88
C LEU A 400 -12.15 11.55 3.43
N THR A 401 -12.62 12.43 4.32
CA THR A 401 -13.61 13.46 3.96
C THR A 401 -13.05 14.84 4.24
N PHE A 402 -12.92 15.64 3.19
CA PHE A 402 -12.59 17.04 3.26
C PHE A 402 -13.86 17.88 3.08
N THR A 403 -13.93 18.98 3.80
CA THR A 403 -15.01 19.95 3.86
C THR A 403 -14.44 21.30 3.42
N PRO A 404 -15.30 22.28 3.08
CA PRO A 404 -14.83 23.64 2.79
C PRO A 404 -14.03 24.29 3.93
N GLN A 405 -14.07 23.75 5.14
CA GLN A 405 -13.39 24.28 6.33
C GLN A 405 -12.09 23.55 6.71
N ASN A 406 -11.87 22.31 6.24
CA ASN A 406 -10.69 21.50 6.62
C ASN A 406 -9.89 20.96 5.42
N TRP A 407 -10.19 21.41 4.20
CA TRP A 407 -9.53 20.97 2.96
C TRP A 407 -7.99 21.11 3.00
N ASN A 408 -7.50 22.15 3.66
CA ASN A 408 -6.07 22.46 3.81
C ASN A 408 -5.49 21.97 5.14
N ILE A 409 -6.24 21.19 5.92
CA ILE A 409 -5.74 20.58 7.15
C ILE A 409 -5.33 19.15 6.79
N PRO A 410 -4.03 18.81 6.85
CA PRO A 410 -3.57 17.47 6.51
C PRO A 410 -4.25 16.40 7.38
N GLN A 411 -4.83 15.39 6.72
CA GLN A 411 -5.37 14.20 7.34
C GLN A 411 -4.34 13.06 7.22
N VAL A 412 -4.20 12.27 8.28
CA VAL A 412 -3.17 11.22 8.37
C VAL A 412 -3.75 9.89 7.89
N VAL A 413 -3.02 9.22 7.00
CA VAL A 413 -3.22 7.82 6.63
C VAL A 413 -2.05 7.01 7.19
N ASN A 414 -2.35 6.01 8.01
CA ASN A 414 -1.36 5.06 8.49
C ASN A 414 -1.14 3.97 7.43
N VAL A 415 0.12 3.61 7.21
CA VAL A 415 0.57 2.60 6.26
C VAL A 415 1.35 1.53 7.02
N ALA A 416 1.01 0.26 6.81
CA ALA A 416 1.69 -0.87 7.42
C ALA A 416 1.89 -2.00 6.41
N GLY A 417 3.03 -2.68 6.47
CA GLY A 417 3.28 -3.89 5.69
C GLY A 417 2.35 -5.01 6.14
N VAL A 418 2.03 -5.90 5.20
CA VAL A 418 1.20 -7.08 5.43
C VAL A 418 2.07 -8.31 5.34
N ILE A 419 1.97 -9.21 6.35
CA ILE A 419 2.68 -10.49 6.29
C ILE A 419 2.03 -11.36 5.22
N ASP A 420 2.83 -11.66 4.21
CA ASP A 420 2.52 -12.52 3.09
C ASP A 420 3.15 -13.93 3.30
N SER A 421 2.77 -14.91 2.46
CA SER A 421 3.20 -16.32 2.63
C SER A 421 4.47 -16.70 1.86
N LEU A 422 4.96 -15.79 1.04
CA LEU A 422 6.09 -15.92 0.15
C LEU A 422 7.26 -15.10 0.70
N ASP A 423 8.42 -15.33 0.11
CA ASP A 423 9.60 -14.52 0.34
C ASP A 423 10.08 -14.11 -1.04
N ASP A 424 9.62 -12.95 -1.48
CA ASP A 424 9.84 -12.42 -2.82
C ASP A 424 10.81 -11.21 -2.80
N GLY A 425 11.38 -10.90 -1.64
CA GLY A 425 12.31 -9.79 -1.45
C GLY A 425 11.60 -8.49 -1.08
N ASP A 426 12.25 -7.35 -1.29
CA ASP A 426 11.60 -6.05 -1.10
C ASP A 426 10.60 -5.81 -2.25
N GLN A 427 9.33 -5.66 -1.91
CA GLN A 427 8.29 -5.34 -2.87
C GLN A 427 8.05 -3.84 -2.94
N VAL A 428 7.88 -3.33 -4.16
CA VAL A 428 7.42 -1.95 -4.39
C VAL A 428 5.97 -2.00 -4.85
N SER A 429 5.08 -1.52 -3.99
CA SER A 429 3.67 -1.31 -4.30
C SER A 429 3.35 0.19 -4.28
N ARG A 430 2.10 0.58 -4.56
CA ARG A 430 1.65 1.98 -4.54
C ARG A 430 0.41 2.15 -3.66
N ILE A 431 0.27 3.30 -3.00
CA ILE A 431 -1.01 3.72 -2.40
C ILE A 431 -1.66 4.71 -3.36
N VAL A 432 -2.85 4.41 -3.83
CA VAL A 432 -3.63 5.23 -4.75
C VAL A 432 -4.71 6.01 -3.99
N PHE A 433 -4.69 7.32 -4.15
CA PHE A 433 -5.69 8.27 -3.67
C PHE A 433 -6.57 8.70 -4.84
N SER A 434 -7.89 8.65 -4.68
CA SER A 434 -8.83 9.04 -5.74
C SER A 434 -10.10 9.67 -5.17
N THR A 435 -10.62 10.72 -5.80
CA THR A 435 -11.90 11.30 -5.40
C THR A 435 -13.07 10.42 -5.83
N ILE A 436 -14.07 10.24 -4.96
CA ILE A 436 -15.33 9.57 -5.31
C ILE A 436 -16.26 10.62 -5.94
N ALA A 437 -16.28 10.67 -7.28
CA ALA A 437 -16.94 11.74 -8.05
C ALA A 437 -18.43 11.91 -7.74
N SER A 438 -19.16 10.81 -7.48
CA SER A 438 -20.62 10.83 -7.25
C SER A 438 -21.05 11.55 -5.97
N VAL A 439 -20.14 11.71 -5.00
CA VAL A 439 -20.41 12.32 -3.69
C VAL A 439 -19.55 13.54 -3.40
N SER A 440 -18.65 13.90 -4.33
CA SER A 440 -17.69 15.01 -4.15
C SER A 440 -18.14 16.29 -4.85
N ALA A 441 -17.60 17.42 -4.37
CA ALA A 441 -17.76 18.74 -4.96
C ALA A 441 -17.40 18.72 -6.47
N PRO A 442 -18.18 19.40 -7.35
CA PRO A 442 -17.98 19.37 -8.81
C PRO A 442 -16.54 19.61 -9.27
N GLU A 443 -15.88 20.59 -8.68
CA GLU A 443 -14.49 20.96 -9.01
C GLU A 443 -13.45 19.88 -8.64
N TYR A 444 -13.81 18.90 -7.80
CA TYR A 444 -12.95 17.76 -7.45
C TYR A 444 -13.40 16.45 -8.12
N ARG A 445 -14.46 16.45 -8.93
CA ARG A 445 -14.90 15.24 -9.65
C ARG A 445 -13.89 14.80 -10.70
N LEU A 446 -13.11 15.76 -11.19
CA LEU A 446 -12.05 15.57 -12.16
C LEU A 446 -10.66 15.70 -11.52
N SER A 447 -10.52 15.43 -10.20
CA SER A 447 -9.19 15.40 -9.56
C SER A 447 -8.38 14.22 -10.11
N PRO A 448 -7.11 14.41 -10.50
CA PRO A 448 -6.25 13.29 -10.84
C PRO A 448 -6.09 12.36 -9.65
N ARG A 449 -5.78 11.10 -9.96
CA ARG A 449 -5.32 10.15 -8.96
C ARG A 449 -3.93 10.57 -8.51
N VAL A 450 -3.64 10.35 -7.23
CA VAL A 450 -2.28 10.49 -6.70
C VAL A 450 -1.84 9.11 -6.27
N SER A 451 -0.62 8.73 -6.62
CA SER A 451 -0.03 7.48 -6.15
C SER A 451 1.26 7.77 -5.41
N LEU A 452 1.50 7.08 -4.31
CA LEU A 452 2.79 7.11 -3.63
C LEU A 452 3.41 5.72 -3.64
N PRO A 453 4.66 5.55 -4.08
CA PRO A 453 5.36 4.28 -3.95
C PRO A 453 5.57 3.95 -2.47
N VAL A 454 5.44 2.66 -2.16
CA VAL A 454 5.71 2.08 -0.85
C VAL A 454 6.63 0.89 -1.04
N THR A 455 7.78 0.91 -0.38
CA THR A 455 8.64 -0.27 -0.29
C THR A 455 8.27 -1.07 0.95
N THR A 456 7.77 -2.27 0.74
CA THR A 456 7.58 -3.27 1.80
C THR A 456 8.87 -4.08 1.88
N THR A 457 9.60 -3.96 3.00
CA THR A 457 10.84 -4.73 3.18
C THR A 457 10.51 -6.14 3.67
N GLY A 458 10.97 -7.13 2.91
CA GLY A 458 10.78 -8.55 3.21
C GLY A 458 11.81 -9.02 4.24
N ASN A 459 11.62 -8.68 5.52
CA ASN A 459 12.52 -9.15 6.58
C ASN A 459 12.10 -10.54 7.08
N GLY A 460 12.95 -11.56 6.89
CA GLY A 460 12.71 -12.91 7.35
C GLY A 460 12.56 -12.98 8.88
N LEU A 461 11.34 -13.19 9.36
CA LEU A 461 11.05 -13.31 10.78
C LEU A 461 11.26 -14.73 11.32
N LEU A 462 12.07 -14.83 12.38
CA LEU A 462 11.98 -15.93 13.35
C LEU A 462 10.86 -15.63 14.35
N ARG A 463 9.86 -16.51 14.47
CA ARG A 463 8.79 -16.37 15.47
C ARG A 463 9.05 -17.34 16.63
N ILE A 464 9.14 -16.82 17.85
CA ILE A 464 9.19 -17.66 19.04
C ILE A 464 7.84 -17.58 19.74
N ASP A 465 7.05 -18.63 19.57
CA ASP A 465 5.84 -18.83 20.37
C ASP A 465 6.25 -19.42 21.72
N LEU A 466 6.51 -18.54 22.70
CA LEU A 466 6.71 -18.90 24.10
C LEU A 466 5.35 -19.23 24.74
N SER A 467 5.18 -20.44 25.26
CA SER A 467 3.98 -20.81 26.01
C SER A 467 3.87 -20.17 27.41
N GLY A 468 4.78 -19.28 27.82
CA GLY A 468 4.74 -18.75 29.20
C GLY A 468 5.73 -17.66 29.64
N ASN A 469 6.45 -16.96 28.76
CA ASN A 469 7.43 -15.88 29.08
C ASN A 469 8.59 -16.23 30.04
N ALA A 470 8.60 -17.41 30.67
CA ALA A 470 9.67 -17.90 31.52
C ALA A 470 9.63 -19.43 31.54
N THR A 471 10.81 -20.04 31.50
CA THR A 471 10.97 -21.49 31.72
C THR A 471 11.44 -21.69 33.16
N ILE A 472 10.77 -22.57 33.93
CA ILE A 472 11.19 -22.88 35.32
C ILE A 472 11.49 -24.36 35.43
N ILE A 473 12.74 -24.69 35.75
CA ILE A 473 13.23 -26.05 35.93
C ILE A 473 13.84 -26.20 37.33
N ARG A 474 13.95 -27.43 37.82
CA ARG A 474 14.49 -27.72 39.15
C ARG A 474 15.54 -28.81 39.05
N GLU A 475 16.69 -28.57 39.66
CA GLU A 475 17.76 -29.55 39.77
C GLU A 475 17.30 -30.81 40.55
N GLY A 476 17.95 -31.93 40.29
CA GLY A 476 17.54 -33.26 40.80
C GLY A 476 16.17 -33.81 40.33
N ASP A 477 15.24 -32.99 39.80
CA ASP A 477 13.88 -33.40 39.43
C ASP A 477 13.66 -33.53 37.92
N THR A 478 14.17 -34.63 37.37
CA THR A 478 13.98 -35.02 35.95
C THR A 478 12.51 -35.21 35.52
N ARG A 479 11.54 -35.09 36.43
CA ARG A 479 10.10 -35.17 36.15
C ARG A 479 9.44 -33.81 35.91
N LYS A 480 10.14 -32.70 36.20
CA LYS A 480 9.69 -31.32 35.97
C LYS A 480 10.59 -30.62 34.96
N LEU A 481 10.61 -31.17 33.75
CA LEU A 481 11.21 -30.50 32.61
C LEU A 481 10.24 -29.46 32.06
N ASP A 482 10.78 -28.42 31.46
CA ASP A 482 10.02 -27.36 30.82
C ASP A 482 10.55 -27.14 29.40
N ALA A 483 9.67 -26.68 28.50
CA ALA A 483 9.96 -26.58 27.09
C ALA A 483 9.28 -25.38 26.45
N PHE A 484 9.91 -24.83 25.42
CA PHE A 484 9.33 -23.79 24.58
C PHE A 484 9.35 -24.21 23.11
N SER A 485 8.50 -23.58 22.28
CA SER A 485 8.46 -23.84 20.85
C SER A 485 9.11 -22.72 20.04
N ILE A 486 9.72 -23.11 18.92
CA ILE A 486 10.22 -22.21 17.89
C ILE A 486 9.53 -22.53 16.55
N THR A 487 9.20 -21.48 15.78
CA THR A 487 8.58 -21.52 14.44
C THR A 487 9.23 -20.45 13.55
N LEU A 488 9.01 -20.52 12.23
CA LEU A 488 9.24 -19.37 11.35
C LEU A 488 7.90 -18.66 11.13
N ALA A 489 7.92 -17.34 10.93
CA ALA A 489 6.68 -16.58 10.68
C ALA A 489 6.20 -16.71 9.23
N ARG A 490 7.11 -17.01 8.28
CA ARG A 490 6.83 -17.24 6.86
C ARG A 490 7.56 -18.45 6.30
N GLN A 491 7.12 -18.91 5.13
CA GLN A 491 7.74 -20.02 4.41
C GLN A 491 9.09 -19.59 3.82
N PRO A 492 10.21 -20.26 4.13
CA PRO A 492 11.47 -19.96 3.48
C PRO A 492 11.54 -20.62 2.08
N LEU A 493 12.32 -20.04 1.17
CA LEU A 493 12.64 -20.62 -0.14
C LEU A 493 13.74 -21.68 -0.06
N ALA A 494 14.62 -21.58 0.93
CA ALA A 494 15.64 -22.57 1.24
C ALA A 494 15.54 -23.05 2.70
N ASN A 495 16.33 -24.06 3.08
CA ASN A 495 16.32 -24.50 4.47
C ASN A 495 16.91 -23.41 5.37
N VAL A 496 16.25 -23.08 6.47
CA VAL A 496 16.74 -22.14 7.49
C VAL A 496 17.28 -22.92 8.68
N THR A 497 18.51 -22.62 9.07
CA THR A 497 19.16 -23.22 10.24
C THR A 497 19.08 -22.26 11.42
N VAL A 498 18.44 -22.71 12.49
CA VAL A 498 18.29 -21.98 13.76
C VAL A 498 19.20 -22.62 14.81
N GLN A 499 20.03 -21.81 15.45
CA GLN A 499 20.88 -22.20 16.55
C GLN A 499 20.25 -21.82 17.89
N VAL A 500 20.36 -22.74 18.85
CA VAL A 500 19.89 -22.57 20.23
C VAL A 500 21.09 -22.78 21.17
N VAL A 501 21.39 -21.79 21.99
CA VAL A 501 22.58 -21.77 22.86
C VAL A 501 22.18 -21.34 24.27
N SER A 502 22.57 -22.12 25.28
CA SER A 502 22.54 -21.67 26.67
C SER A 502 23.80 -20.87 26.99
N ASN A 503 23.65 -19.72 27.65
CA ASN A 503 24.81 -19.00 28.20
C ASN A 503 25.45 -19.73 29.39
N ASP A 504 24.69 -20.61 30.04
CA ASP A 504 25.11 -21.38 31.20
C ASP A 504 24.66 -22.85 31.07
N PRO A 505 25.41 -23.68 30.33
CA PRO A 505 25.08 -25.09 30.16
C PRO A 505 25.39 -25.95 31.39
N THR A 506 26.07 -25.40 32.39
CA THR A 506 26.28 -26.04 33.71
C THR A 506 25.02 -25.96 34.57
N GLU A 507 24.14 -24.99 34.32
CA GLU A 507 22.85 -24.83 34.99
C GLU A 507 21.66 -25.34 34.15
N ALA A 508 21.58 -24.90 32.90
CA ALA A 508 20.47 -25.18 32.00
C ALA A 508 20.98 -25.65 30.65
N ARG A 509 20.76 -26.93 30.35
CA ARG A 509 21.21 -27.56 29.10
C ARG A 509 20.07 -27.69 28.08
N VAL A 510 20.39 -27.39 26.83
CA VAL A 510 19.56 -27.73 25.66
C VAL A 510 20.20 -28.89 24.91
N ALA A 511 19.45 -29.99 24.73
CA ALA A 511 19.99 -31.20 24.12
C ALA A 511 20.15 -31.08 22.59
N ILE A 512 19.26 -30.32 21.94
CA ILE A 512 19.29 -30.02 20.51
C ILE A 512 19.68 -28.55 20.37
N THR A 513 20.86 -28.28 19.80
CA THR A 513 21.40 -26.93 19.62
C THR A 513 21.18 -26.38 18.22
N THR A 514 20.62 -27.19 17.32
CA THR A 514 20.43 -26.82 15.92
C THR A 514 19.12 -27.40 15.39
N TYR A 515 18.29 -26.53 14.85
CA TYR A 515 17.01 -26.86 14.24
C TYR A 515 17.01 -26.43 12.79
N VAL A 516 16.55 -27.30 11.90
CA VAL A 516 16.41 -26.98 10.47
C VAL A 516 14.93 -26.89 10.13
N PHE A 517 14.52 -25.73 9.63
CA PHE A 517 13.22 -25.51 9.02
C PHE A 517 13.35 -25.59 7.49
N THR A 518 12.44 -26.31 6.85
CA THR A 518 12.36 -26.48 5.41
C THR A 518 11.16 -25.71 4.87
N PRO A 519 11.09 -25.45 3.55
CA PRO A 519 9.90 -24.87 2.93
C PRO A 519 8.60 -25.65 3.23
N SER A 520 8.71 -26.93 3.60
CA SER A 520 7.56 -27.79 3.91
C SER A 520 7.22 -27.93 5.40
N ASN A 521 8.04 -27.41 6.32
CA ASN A 521 7.82 -27.59 7.77
C ASN A 521 8.07 -26.35 8.63
N TRP A 522 8.26 -25.18 8.00
CA TRP A 522 8.56 -23.90 8.64
C TRP A 522 7.55 -23.49 9.72
N ASN A 523 6.27 -23.79 9.49
CA ASN A 523 5.16 -23.48 10.38
C ASN A 523 4.85 -24.59 11.41
N ILE A 524 5.63 -25.67 11.42
CA ILE A 524 5.45 -26.76 12.39
C ILE A 524 6.31 -26.45 13.63
N PRO A 525 5.70 -26.22 14.81
CA PRO A 525 6.46 -25.90 16.02
C PRO A 525 7.47 -26.97 16.39
N LYS A 526 8.73 -26.57 16.56
CA LYS A 526 9.80 -27.45 17.05
C LYS A 526 10.01 -27.17 18.54
N GLN A 527 9.95 -28.23 19.35
CA GLN A 527 10.11 -28.16 20.80
C GLN A 527 11.58 -28.05 21.19
N VAL A 528 11.89 -27.08 22.04
CA VAL A 528 13.17 -26.91 22.73
C VAL A 528 12.96 -27.33 24.18
N LEU A 529 13.47 -28.52 24.50
CA LEU A 529 13.45 -29.05 25.86
C LEU A 529 14.65 -28.50 26.63
N VAL A 530 14.38 -27.88 27.78
CA VAL A 530 15.42 -27.38 28.69
C VAL A 530 15.54 -28.34 29.87
N THR A 531 16.74 -28.84 30.11
CA THR A 531 17.03 -29.78 31.21
C THR A 531 17.93 -29.10 32.25
N PRO A 532 17.58 -29.18 33.54
CA PRO A 532 18.46 -28.73 34.62
C PRO A 532 19.62 -29.71 34.76
N ILE A 533 20.76 -29.22 35.22
CA ILE A 533 21.91 -30.05 35.56
C ILE A 533 22.10 -29.97 37.07
N ASP A 534 21.89 -31.11 37.74
CA ASP A 534 22.05 -31.26 39.18
C ASP A 534 23.53 -31.20 39.54
N ASP A 535 23.90 -30.30 40.45
CA ASP A 535 25.22 -30.25 41.05
C ASP A 535 25.20 -30.54 42.56
N THR A 536 26.31 -30.26 43.27
CA THR A 536 26.42 -30.57 44.71
C THR A 536 26.61 -29.33 45.58
N GLU A 537 26.52 -28.16 44.97
CA GLU A 537 26.84 -26.86 45.52
C GLU A 537 25.55 -26.13 45.91
N ASP A 538 25.43 -25.71 47.17
CA ASP A 538 24.35 -24.80 47.58
C ASP A 538 24.70 -23.39 47.11
N ASP A 539 24.24 -23.04 45.91
CA ASP A 539 24.48 -21.75 45.27
C ASP A 539 23.19 -20.92 45.09
N GLY A 540 22.03 -21.50 45.38
CA GLY A 540 20.70 -20.88 45.32
C GLY A 540 20.13 -20.77 43.90
N ASP A 541 18.85 -20.39 43.78
CA ASP A 541 18.16 -20.26 42.48
C ASP A 541 18.98 -19.50 41.42
N GLN A 542 19.38 -20.18 40.34
CA GLN A 542 20.13 -19.62 39.23
C GLN A 542 19.22 -19.12 38.10
N VAL A 543 19.80 -18.26 37.24
CA VAL A 543 19.14 -17.75 36.03
C VAL A 543 20.03 -17.96 34.82
N ALA A 544 19.59 -18.82 33.91
CA ALA A 544 20.19 -19.02 32.61
C ALA A 544 19.38 -18.31 31.51
N THR A 545 20.03 -18.00 30.40
CA THR A 545 19.42 -17.40 29.20
C THR A 545 19.71 -18.29 28.00
N ILE A 546 18.63 -18.76 27.35
CA ILE A 546 18.72 -19.48 26.09
C ILE A 546 18.57 -18.47 24.94
N THR A 547 19.62 -18.33 24.14
CA THR A 547 19.62 -17.51 22.93
C THR A 547 19.24 -18.37 21.73
N VAL A 548 18.28 -17.90 20.95
CA VAL A 548 17.82 -18.50 19.71
C VAL A 548 18.11 -17.53 18.56
N SER A 549 18.83 -17.98 17.56
CA SER A 549 19.27 -17.14 16.43
C SER A 549 19.31 -17.92 15.13
N VAL A 550 19.08 -17.24 14.00
CA VAL A 550 19.33 -17.83 12.69
C VAL A 550 20.83 -17.81 12.41
N VAL A 551 21.36 -18.89 11.83
CA VAL A 551 22.77 -18.95 11.42
C VAL A 551 22.96 -18.16 10.13
N SER A 552 23.52 -16.95 10.24
CA SER A 552 23.83 -16.09 9.09
C SER A 552 24.79 -16.76 8.10
N GLY A 553 24.57 -16.56 6.80
CA GLY A 553 25.43 -17.09 5.73
C GLY A 553 25.18 -18.56 5.38
N GLN A 554 24.14 -19.19 5.94
CA GLN A 554 23.68 -20.52 5.55
C GLN A 554 22.20 -20.50 5.21
N GLY A 555 21.82 -21.31 4.22
CA GLY A 555 20.41 -21.46 3.87
C GLY A 555 19.83 -20.23 3.19
N ASP A 556 18.62 -19.86 3.59
CA ASP A 556 17.89 -18.73 3.03
C ASP A 556 18.46 -17.38 3.51
N SER A 557 18.87 -16.53 2.56
CA SER A 557 19.51 -15.24 2.87
C SER A 557 18.59 -14.22 3.51
N ALA A 558 17.28 -14.34 3.27
CA ALA A 558 16.30 -13.42 3.84
C ALA A 558 16.20 -13.51 5.38
N PHE A 559 16.65 -14.61 5.97
CA PHE A 559 16.65 -14.82 7.42
C PHE A 559 17.99 -14.47 8.08
N TRP A 560 19.02 -14.06 7.34
CA TRP A 560 20.35 -13.79 7.92
C TRP A 560 20.37 -12.56 8.85
N SER A 561 19.44 -11.63 8.66
CA SER A 561 19.24 -10.45 9.50
C SER A 561 18.18 -10.65 10.58
N ALA A 562 17.60 -11.86 10.70
CA ALA A 562 16.56 -12.13 11.69
C ALA A 562 17.10 -11.84 13.10
N PRO A 563 16.39 -11.01 13.90
CA PRO A 563 16.84 -10.67 15.24
C PRO A 563 16.92 -11.90 16.14
N GLN A 564 17.99 -12.00 16.93
CA GLN A 564 18.08 -13.05 17.95
C GLN A 564 17.03 -12.83 19.03
N SER A 565 16.55 -13.94 19.59
CA SER A 565 15.59 -13.94 20.69
C SER A 565 16.18 -14.62 21.91
N GLN A 566 15.75 -14.22 23.09
CA GLN A 566 16.24 -14.75 24.36
C GLN A 566 15.09 -15.28 25.21
N VAL A 567 15.30 -16.44 25.82
CA VAL A 567 14.38 -17.09 26.77
C VAL A 567 15.07 -17.16 28.12
N THR A 568 14.49 -16.53 29.13
CA THR A 568 14.98 -16.62 30.51
C THR A 568 14.51 -17.92 31.15
N VAL A 569 15.47 -18.67 31.71
CA VAL A 569 15.27 -19.92 32.43
C VAL A 569 15.64 -19.69 33.88
N ARG A 570 14.72 -19.95 34.81
CA ARG A 570 15.03 -20.02 36.23
C ARG A 570 15.29 -21.47 36.62
N VAL A 571 16.45 -21.73 37.20
CA VAL A 571 16.85 -23.04 37.72
C VAL A 571 16.72 -22.98 39.23
N LEU A 572 15.88 -23.85 39.79
CA LEU A 572 15.63 -23.91 41.23
C LEU A 572 16.59 -24.91 41.87
N ASP A 573 17.41 -24.41 42.78
CA ASP A 573 18.40 -25.15 43.56
C ASP A 573 17.73 -26.20 44.49
N ASN A 574 18.38 -27.36 44.68
CA ASN A 574 17.97 -28.39 45.65
C ASN A 574 18.95 -28.57 46.82
N GLU A 575 20.05 -27.83 46.86
CA GLU A 575 21.15 -27.98 47.80
C GLU A 575 21.03 -27.04 49.01
N SER A 576 20.15 -26.03 48.94
CA SER A 576 19.88 -25.05 50.00
C SER A 576 19.95 -25.59 51.44
N SER A 577 20.95 -25.09 52.18
CA SER A 577 21.46 -25.57 53.46
C SER A 577 20.57 -25.34 54.69
N GLN A 578 19.28 -25.11 54.52
CA GLN A 578 18.32 -25.14 55.63
C GLN A 578 16.94 -25.49 55.09
N SER A 579 16.62 -26.79 55.04
CA SER A 579 15.23 -27.19 54.98
C SER A 579 14.55 -26.66 56.23
N VAL A 580 13.70 -25.64 56.07
CA VAL A 580 12.99 -24.99 57.17
C VAL A 580 12.21 -26.07 57.94
N GLY A 581 12.67 -26.42 59.16
CA GLY A 581 12.13 -27.54 59.94
C GLY A 581 13.07 -28.74 60.13
N ASP A 582 14.21 -28.82 59.44
CA ASP A 582 15.27 -29.82 59.69
C ASP A 582 16.25 -29.23 60.71
N PHE A 583 16.12 -29.68 61.96
CA PHE A 583 16.90 -29.14 63.08
C PHE A 583 18.10 -30.00 63.44
N ASP A 584 18.15 -31.25 62.97
CA ASP A 584 19.28 -32.15 63.19
C ASP A 584 20.29 -32.16 62.02
N GLY A 585 19.94 -31.52 60.90
CA GLY A 585 20.79 -31.32 59.73
C GLY A 585 20.95 -32.59 58.88
N ASN A 586 20.07 -33.57 59.05
CA ASN A 586 20.10 -34.84 58.32
C ASN A 586 19.41 -34.78 56.94
N ARG A 587 18.91 -33.61 56.54
CA ARG A 587 18.21 -33.30 55.28
C ARG A 587 16.81 -33.93 55.16
N VAL A 588 16.21 -34.32 56.28
CA VAL A 588 14.88 -34.93 56.34
C VAL A 588 14.08 -34.33 57.48
N VAL A 589 13.02 -33.58 57.16
CA VAL A 589 12.08 -33.07 58.17
C VAL A 589 11.17 -34.20 58.64
N ASN A 590 11.45 -34.73 59.83
CA ASN A 590 10.73 -35.85 60.41
C ASN A 590 10.50 -35.68 61.93
N ALA A 591 10.12 -36.77 62.59
CA ALA A 591 9.82 -36.75 64.02
C ALA A 591 11.06 -36.43 64.88
N ALA A 592 12.27 -36.75 64.42
CA ALA A 592 13.53 -36.43 65.11
C ALA A 592 13.73 -34.92 65.26
N ASP A 593 13.37 -34.13 64.25
CA ASP A 593 13.43 -32.67 64.32
C ASP A 593 12.44 -32.13 65.35
N ARG A 594 11.22 -32.69 65.39
CA ARG A 594 10.24 -32.32 66.42
C ARG A 594 10.79 -32.53 67.82
N GLU A 595 11.61 -33.56 68.04
CA GLU A 595 12.24 -33.79 69.33
C GLU A 595 13.23 -32.69 69.68
N LEU A 596 14.01 -32.19 68.72
CA LEU A 596 14.90 -31.04 68.92
C LEU A 596 14.14 -29.73 69.14
N LEU A 597 13.02 -29.54 68.45
CA LEU A 597 12.13 -28.39 68.68
C LEU A 597 11.53 -28.40 70.08
N VAL A 598 11.03 -29.54 70.52
CA VAL A 598 10.48 -29.68 71.88
C VAL A 598 11.58 -29.52 72.94
N ALA A 599 12.77 -30.05 72.69
CA ALA A 599 13.90 -29.95 73.61
C ALA A 599 14.43 -28.51 73.77
N SER A 600 14.27 -27.67 72.73
CA SER A 600 14.68 -26.27 72.74
C SER A 600 13.52 -25.30 72.97
N PHE A 601 12.28 -25.77 73.15
CA PHE A 601 11.10 -24.92 73.30
C PHE A 601 11.21 -23.91 74.45
N GLY A 602 11.00 -22.64 74.15
CA GLY A 602 11.13 -21.50 75.07
C GLY A 602 12.55 -20.94 75.20
N SER A 603 13.54 -21.56 74.56
CA SER A 603 14.94 -21.12 74.57
C SER A 603 15.13 -19.84 73.77
N LYS A 604 15.98 -18.94 74.30
CA LYS A 604 16.50 -17.74 73.62
C LYS A 604 18.00 -17.80 73.36
N ASN A 605 18.64 -18.91 73.74
CA ASN A 605 20.10 -19.07 73.73
C ASN A 605 20.53 -20.23 72.83
N ASN A 606 19.80 -21.36 72.90
CA ASN A 606 19.88 -22.44 71.93
C ASN A 606 18.74 -22.25 70.91
N LEU A 607 19.07 -21.75 69.73
CA LEU A 607 18.12 -21.38 68.67
C LEU A 607 18.13 -22.41 67.52
N ILE A 608 18.55 -23.66 67.80
CA ILE A 608 18.63 -24.71 66.77
C ILE A 608 17.28 -25.01 66.09
N ALA A 609 16.17 -24.72 66.76
CA ALA A 609 14.81 -24.87 66.24
C ALA A 609 14.04 -23.55 66.14
N ASP A 610 14.74 -22.42 66.02
CA ASP A 610 14.16 -21.10 65.72
C ASP A 610 13.92 -21.00 64.21
N ALA A 611 12.91 -21.72 63.74
CA ALA A 611 12.61 -21.92 62.33
C ALA A 611 12.01 -20.67 61.66
N ASN A 612 11.41 -19.77 62.44
CA ASN A 612 10.87 -18.50 61.96
C ASN A 612 11.85 -17.32 62.11
N GLY A 613 13.00 -17.54 62.77
CA GLY A 613 14.08 -16.56 62.93
C GLY A 613 13.74 -15.39 63.85
N ASP A 614 12.78 -15.55 64.77
CA ASP A 614 12.32 -14.49 65.67
C ASP A 614 13.17 -14.33 66.94
N GLY A 615 14.21 -15.16 67.08
CA GLY A 615 15.14 -15.15 68.20
C GLY A 615 14.64 -15.96 69.41
N GLN A 616 13.56 -16.74 69.26
CA GLN A 616 13.03 -17.60 70.30
C GLN A 616 12.34 -18.85 69.76
N VAL A 617 12.77 -20.03 70.21
CA VAL A 617 12.04 -21.27 69.89
C VAL A 617 10.68 -21.27 70.58
N SER A 618 9.60 -21.27 69.80
CA SER A 618 8.23 -21.06 70.24
C SER A 618 7.23 -21.95 69.50
N ALA A 619 5.94 -21.74 69.75
CA ALA A 619 4.87 -22.46 69.05
C ALA A 619 4.76 -22.05 67.56
N ALA A 620 5.33 -20.89 67.19
CA ALA A 620 5.39 -20.47 65.79
C ALA A 620 6.33 -21.39 65.00
N ASP A 621 7.47 -21.77 65.57
CA ASP A 621 8.44 -22.69 64.95
C ASP A 621 7.89 -24.10 64.78
N TYR A 622 7.01 -24.53 65.69
CA TYR A 622 6.33 -25.82 65.55
C TYR A 622 5.43 -25.85 64.30
N THR A 623 4.79 -24.71 64.00
CA THR A 623 3.95 -24.56 62.82
C THR A 623 4.81 -24.67 61.57
N VAL A 624 5.98 -24.03 61.60
CA VAL A 624 6.98 -24.09 60.53
C VAL A 624 7.53 -25.50 60.31
N TRP A 625 7.92 -26.23 61.36
CA TRP A 625 8.32 -27.65 61.26
C TRP A 625 7.21 -28.53 60.68
N ARG A 626 5.98 -28.39 61.19
CA ARG A 626 4.83 -29.22 60.79
C ARG A 626 4.49 -29.02 59.32
N ASP A 627 4.52 -27.77 58.85
CA ASP A 627 4.16 -27.44 57.48
C ASP A 627 5.22 -27.95 56.47
N ASN A 628 6.42 -28.31 56.94
CA ASN A 628 7.50 -28.92 56.16
C ASN A 628 7.69 -30.43 56.43
N LEU A 629 6.83 -31.07 57.24
CA LEU A 629 6.95 -32.47 57.62
C LEU A 629 6.87 -33.41 56.40
N GLY A 630 7.92 -34.23 56.20
CA GLY A 630 8.04 -35.16 55.07
C GLY A 630 8.97 -34.68 53.94
N TYR A 631 9.52 -33.47 54.05
CA TYR A 631 10.58 -33.00 53.15
C TYR A 631 11.83 -33.90 53.28
N GLY A 632 12.47 -34.24 52.15
CA GLY A 632 13.65 -35.13 52.11
C GLY A 632 13.36 -36.64 52.25
N GLN A 633 12.10 -37.07 52.42
CA GLN A 633 11.76 -38.50 52.42
C GLN A 633 11.56 -39.05 51.00
N PRO A 634 12.13 -40.23 50.64
CA PRO A 634 11.75 -40.93 49.43
C PRO A 634 10.25 -41.33 49.51
N PRO A 635 9.50 -41.33 48.39
CA PRO A 635 8.08 -41.61 48.42
C PRO A 635 7.80 -42.99 48.99
N VAL A 636 7.01 -43.03 50.07
CA VAL A 636 6.48 -44.27 50.64
C VAL A 636 5.49 -44.86 49.62
N ALA A 637 5.84 -46.01 49.04
CA ALA A 637 4.96 -46.73 48.14
C ALA A 637 3.65 -47.09 48.87
N PRO A 638 2.46 -46.88 48.25
CA PRO A 638 1.21 -47.25 48.88
C PRO A 638 1.11 -48.77 48.98
N GLN A 639 0.99 -49.29 50.20
CA GLN A 639 0.50 -50.64 50.42
C GLN A 639 -1.01 -50.68 50.19
N GLN A 640 -1.45 -51.25 49.07
CA GLN A 640 -2.51 -52.27 49.03
C GLN A 640 -2.29 -53.15 47.79
N GLY A 641 -2.21 -54.45 48.02
CA GLY A 641 -1.86 -55.43 47.00
C GLY A 641 -3.01 -55.74 46.05
N TRP A 642 -2.65 -56.05 44.81
CA TRP A 642 -3.14 -57.23 44.11
C TRP A 642 -1.97 -57.88 43.36
N VAL A 643 -1.98 -59.20 43.41
CA VAL A 643 -0.97 -60.16 42.97
C VAL A 643 -0.81 -60.13 41.45
N TYR A 644 0.43 -60.07 40.94
CA TYR A 644 0.88 -60.96 39.86
C TYR A 644 2.34 -61.34 40.12
N GLU A 645 2.56 -62.66 40.09
CA GLU A 645 3.80 -63.34 40.43
C GLU A 645 4.97 -62.93 39.53
N SER A 646 6.15 -62.81 40.15
CA SER A 646 7.46 -63.07 39.54
C SER A 646 7.41 -64.38 38.73
N PHE A 647 8.13 -64.58 37.64
CA PHE A 647 9.57 -64.80 37.53
C PHE A 647 9.92 -64.60 36.03
N GLY A 648 10.97 -63.92 35.59
CA GLY A 648 12.33 -63.88 36.11
C GLY A 648 13.19 -64.93 35.41
N HIS A 649 13.99 -64.57 34.41
CA HIS A 649 15.42 -64.91 34.30
C HIS A 649 16.04 -64.49 32.96
N ALA A 650 17.28 -63.99 33.08
CA ALA A 650 18.23 -63.75 32.01
C ALA A 650 18.91 -65.06 31.52
N MET A 651 19.82 -64.88 30.55
CA MET A 651 20.68 -65.84 29.84
C MET A 651 20.10 -66.33 28.50
N GLU A 652 20.82 -66.44 27.39
CA GLU A 652 22.22 -66.25 27.01
C GLU A 652 22.29 -66.40 25.47
N HIS A 653 23.34 -65.87 24.85
CA HIS A 653 24.03 -66.39 23.65
C HIS A 653 23.30 -66.70 22.31
N SER A 654 23.90 -66.11 21.27
CA SER A 654 24.45 -66.81 20.08
C SER A 654 23.55 -67.01 18.83
N THR A 655 24.03 -66.36 17.76
CA THR A 655 24.11 -66.85 16.35
C THR A 655 22.83 -67.13 15.56
N GLY A 656 22.62 -66.29 14.54
CA GLY A 656 22.77 -66.73 13.15
C GLY A 656 21.53 -67.23 12.41
N GLY A 657 21.38 -66.77 11.17
CA GLY A 657 20.88 -67.61 10.09
C GLY A 657 19.54 -67.20 9.51
N CYS A 658 19.64 -66.67 8.29
CA CYS A 658 18.61 -66.50 7.28
C CYS A 658 17.57 -67.63 7.20
N CYS A 659 16.33 -67.28 6.82
CA CYS A 659 15.67 -67.73 5.57
C CYS A 659 14.21 -67.23 5.50
N CYS A 660 13.88 -66.48 4.45
CA CYS A 660 12.56 -66.42 3.80
C CYS A 660 12.23 -67.81 3.16
N PRO A 661 10.98 -68.16 2.74
CA PRO A 661 10.15 -67.31 1.88
C PRO A 661 8.60 -67.49 1.88
N ALA A 662 7.95 -66.59 1.13
CA ALA A 662 6.73 -66.75 0.29
C ALA A 662 5.36 -66.87 0.99
N CYS A 663 4.20 -66.46 0.43
CA CYS A 663 3.71 -65.55 -0.62
C CYS A 663 2.16 -65.73 -0.60
N LEU A 664 1.42 -64.84 -1.29
CA LEU A 664 -0.02 -64.88 -1.65
C LEU A 664 -0.97 -64.33 -0.56
N GLY A 665 -1.89 -63.40 -0.80
CA GLY A 665 -2.37 -62.75 -2.02
C GLY A 665 -3.88 -62.45 -1.91
N ALA A 666 -4.22 -61.15 -1.75
CA ALA A 666 -5.49 -60.45 -2.13
C ALA A 666 -6.84 -60.95 -1.53
N PRO A 667 -8.02 -60.29 -1.75
CA PRO A 667 -8.30 -58.98 -2.40
C PRO A 667 -9.39 -58.07 -1.72
N VAL A 668 -9.37 -56.79 -2.13
CA VAL A 668 -10.46 -55.90 -2.61
C VAL A 668 -11.64 -55.46 -1.72
N GLU A 669 -11.88 -54.16 -1.86
CA GLU A 669 -12.89 -53.21 -1.38
C GLU A 669 -14.37 -53.56 -1.61
N THR A 670 -15.24 -52.88 -0.86
CA THR A 670 -16.46 -52.28 -1.43
C THR A 670 -16.95 -51.10 -0.57
N GLU A 671 -17.10 -49.97 -1.26
CA GLU A 671 -17.65 -48.67 -0.85
C GLU A 671 -19.18 -48.65 -1.05
N LEU A 672 -19.92 -47.80 -0.31
CA LEU A 672 -21.28 -47.23 -0.55
C LEU A 672 -21.88 -46.84 0.83
N ALA A 673 -22.47 -45.67 1.09
CA ALA A 673 -22.97 -44.59 0.26
C ALA A 673 -23.17 -43.31 1.12
N SER A 674 -23.24 -42.14 0.48
CA SER A 674 -23.59 -40.86 1.09
C SER A 674 -24.60 -40.08 0.23
N GLN A 675 -25.32 -39.15 0.91
CA GLN A 675 -26.09 -37.97 0.43
C GLN A 675 -27.61 -38.15 0.18
N PRO A 676 -28.44 -37.07 0.19
CA PRO A 676 -28.38 -35.78 0.92
C PRO A 676 -29.78 -35.29 1.44
N VAL A 677 -29.83 -34.21 2.27
CA VAL A 677 -31.00 -33.29 2.34
C VAL A 677 -30.54 -31.85 2.66
N GLN A 678 -31.11 -30.87 1.95
CA GLN A 678 -30.97 -29.42 2.13
C GLN A 678 -32.16 -28.76 2.86
N ASP A 679 -31.86 -27.55 3.35
CA ASP A 679 -32.71 -26.38 3.67
C ASP A 679 -33.49 -26.27 5.00
N GLY A 680 -33.09 -25.26 5.80
CA GLY A 680 -34.00 -24.15 6.10
C GLY A 680 -34.27 -23.77 7.58
N VAL A 681 -33.80 -22.56 7.95
CA VAL A 681 -34.44 -21.55 8.84
C VAL A 681 -34.12 -21.58 10.36
N SER A 682 -33.50 -20.49 10.84
CA SER A 682 -33.35 -19.99 12.24
C SER A 682 -34.63 -19.22 12.69
N PRO A 683 -34.94 -18.86 13.99
CA PRO A 683 -34.00 -18.26 14.96
C PRO A 683 -34.26 -18.44 16.50
N SER A 684 -33.28 -17.94 17.28
CA SER A 684 -33.35 -17.23 18.58
C SER A 684 -33.76 -17.92 19.91
N ALA A 685 -32.83 -17.81 20.86
CA ALA A 685 -32.93 -17.38 22.28
C ALA A 685 -33.42 -18.33 23.40
N ALA A 686 -32.45 -18.58 24.31
CA ALA A 686 -32.51 -18.51 25.78
C ALA A 686 -33.08 -19.67 26.65
N ALA A 687 -32.21 -20.05 27.60
CA ALA A 687 -32.47 -20.35 29.02
C ALA A 687 -32.68 -21.81 29.51
N PHE A 688 -31.67 -22.25 30.27
CA PHE A 688 -31.70 -22.80 31.64
C PHE A 688 -32.14 -24.26 31.95
N PHE A 689 -31.35 -24.81 32.89
CA PHE A 689 -31.56 -25.91 33.85
C PHE A 689 -31.34 -27.37 33.44
N VAL A 690 -30.27 -27.95 34.00
CA VAL A 690 -30.28 -29.32 34.54
C VAL A 690 -29.88 -29.25 36.02
N LEU A 691 -30.77 -29.74 36.88
CA LEU A 691 -30.60 -29.96 38.31
C LEU A 691 -30.43 -31.46 38.56
N ALA A 692 -29.68 -31.74 39.63
CA ALA A 692 -29.90 -32.82 40.61
C ALA A 692 -29.69 -34.27 40.13
N SER A 693 -29.17 -35.20 40.94
CA SER A 693 -28.82 -35.20 42.38
C SER A 693 -28.11 -36.52 42.68
N ASP A 694 -27.10 -36.48 43.53
CA ASP A 694 -26.69 -37.63 44.35
C ASP A 694 -27.23 -37.41 45.78
N GLU A 695 -27.84 -38.45 46.33
CA GLU A 695 -28.11 -38.68 47.76
C GLU A 695 -27.21 -39.85 48.18
N ASP A 696 -26.73 -40.03 49.40
CA ASP A 696 -26.72 -39.28 50.66
C ASP A 696 -25.96 -40.21 51.65
N LEU A 697 -25.72 -39.69 52.85
CA LEU A 697 -25.53 -40.38 54.13
C LEU A 697 -24.12 -40.40 54.75
N SER A 698 -23.90 -39.27 55.46
CA SER A 698 -23.80 -39.18 56.93
C SER A 698 -22.56 -39.80 57.61
N GLY A 699 -21.86 -39.13 58.54
CA GLY A 699 -22.04 -37.84 59.21
C GLY A 699 -21.14 -37.81 60.44
N GLY A 700 -20.77 -36.61 60.93
CA GLY A 700 -20.14 -36.43 62.23
C GLY A 700 -19.06 -35.34 62.29
N GLU A 701 -19.46 -34.15 62.74
CA GLU A 701 -18.68 -32.93 63.04
C GLU A 701 -17.52 -33.17 64.04
N MET A 702 -16.49 -32.33 64.21
CA MET A 702 -16.43 -30.87 64.25
C MET A 702 -14.95 -30.42 64.31
N ASN A 703 -14.48 -29.48 63.47
CA ASN A 703 -13.32 -28.61 63.72
C ASN A 703 -13.07 -27.55 62.62
N ASP A 704 -12.62 -26.38 63.09
CA ASP A 704 -11.76 -25.35 62.50
C ASP A 704 -12.16 -24.41 61.34
N ARG A 705 -11.73 -23.15 61.55
CA ARG A 705 -11.79 -21.91 60.72
C ARG A 705 -10.74 -21.99 59.55
N PRO A 706 -10.37 -20.93 58.75
CA PRO A 706 -10.83 -19.53 58.57
C PRO A 706 -10.76 -18.94 57.09
N ARG A 707 -10.95 -17.61 56.98
CA ARG A 707 -10.43 -16.57 56.02
C ARG A 707 -11.13 -16.32 54.65
N VAL A 708 -11.82 -15.16 54.46
CA VAL A 708 -11.41 -13.80 53.93
C VAL A 708 -11.45 -13.75 52.39
N SER A 709 -12.12 -12.87 51.62
CA SER A 709 -12.49 -11.43 51.59
C SER A 709 -13.60 -11.22 50.49
N PRO A 710 -14.20 -10.02 50.17
CA PRO A 710 -13.67 -8.66 50.28
C PRO A 710 -14.63 -7.57 50.83
N SER A 711 -14.05 -6.38 51.02
CA SER A 711 -14.55 -5.20 51.72
C SER A 711 -15.44 -4.25 50.91
N SER A 712 -16.26 -3.53 51.68
CA SER A 712 -17.32 -2.58 51.35
C SER A 712 -16.89 -1.10 51.31
N ASN A 713 -17.69 -0.30 50.59
CA ASN A 713 -17.86 1.16 50.72
C ASN A 713 -18.29 1.61 52.13
N LEU A 714 -17.91 2.82 52.58
CA LEU A 714 -18.84 3.90 53.00
C LEU A 714 -18.14 5.26 53.28
N ALA A 715 -18.92 6.31 52.98
CA ALA A 715 -18.74 7.76 52.89
C ALA A 715 -18.41 8.58 54.16
N GLN A 716 -17.91 9.81 53.94
CA GLN A 716 -18.39 11.16 54.38
C GLN A 716 -17.22 12.18 54.29
N ALA A 717 -17.32 13.45 53.89
CA ALA A 717 -18.41 14.32 53.46
C ALA A 717 -17.86 15.66 52.88
N LEU A 718 -18.59 16.21 51.88
CA LEU A 718 -19.00 17.61 51.65
C LEU A 718 -17.93 18.75 51.58
N GLY A 719 -17.94 19.66 50.59
CA GLY A 719 -18.83 19.81 49.43
C GLY A 719 -18.70 21.17 48.70
N LEU A 720 -19.51 21.27 47.62
CA LEU A 720 -20.11 22.47 47.00
C LEU A 720 -19.16 23.36 46.15
N LEU A 721 -19.46 23.78 44.92
CA LEU A 721 -20.74 24.03 44.22
C LEU A 721 -20.57 24.02 42.69
N GLU A 722 -21.64 23.63 41.99
CA GLU A 722 -21.80 23.55 40.53
C GLU A 722 -22.11 24.90 39.85
N SER A 723 -21.71 24.96 38.58
CA SER A 723 -22.40 25.48 37.37
C SER A 723 -23.00 26.91 37.34
N ALA A 724 -22.60 27.67 36.32
CA ALA A 724 -23.52 28.30 35.36
C ALA A 724 -22.76 28.74 34.08
N ALA A 725 -23.50 28.72 32.97
CA ALA A 725 -23.10 28.72 31.57
C ALA A 725 -22.78 30.09 30.94
N GLN A 726 -22.39 30.02 29.65
CA GLN A 726 -22.48 31.01 28.54
C GLN A 726 -21.18 31.67 28.03
N GLN A 727 -20.81 31.26 26.79
CA GLN A 727 -20.00 31.96 25.76
C GLN A 727 -20.62 33.34 25.38
N PRO A 728 -20.00 34.26 24.58
CA PRO A 728 -18.89 34.07 23.63
C PRO A 728 -17.85 35.23 23.47
N SER A 729 -16.80 34.92 22.70
CA SER A 729 -16.09 35.74 21.68
C SER A 729 -15.38 37.08 21.97
N SER A 730 -14.15 37.11 21.44
CA SER A 730 -13.54 38.15 20.59
C SER A 730 -12.63 39.24 21.19
N SER A 731 -11.72 39.68 20.31
CA SER A 731 -10.87 40.89 20.29
C SER A 731 -9.41 40.69 20.74
N THR A 732 -8.35 41.23 20.11
CA THR A 732 -8.14 42.10 18.93
C THR A 732 -6.61 42.46 18.84
N TRP A 733 -6.17 43.07 17.71
CA TRP A 733 -4.96 43.91 17.47
C TRP A 733 -3.61 43.18 17.32
N VAL A 734 -2.90 43.20 16.17
CA VAL A 734 -2.20 44.29 15.42
C VAL A 734 -1.01 44.90 16.17
N ALA A 735 0.20 44.67 15.63
CA ALA A 735 1.39 45.53 15.59
C ALA A 735 2.38 44.82 14.61
N ASP A 736 2.82 45.37 13.47
CA ASP A 736 3.59 46.60 13.17
C ASP A 736 5.09 46.50 13.55
N GLU A 737 5.91 47.20 12.75
CA GLU A 737 7.39 47.30 12.72
C GLU A 737 8.10 46.34 11.71
N ALA A 738 8.55 46.77 10.53
CA ALA A 738 9.55 47.80 10.15
C ALA A 738 11.01 47.37 10.38
N LEU A 739 11.79 47.22 9.30
CA LEU A 739 12.98 48.03 9.04
C LEU A 739 13.65 47.67 7.71
N ALA A 740 13.89 48.71 6.91
CA ALA A 740 14.64 48.69 5.68
C ALA A 740 16.07 49.20 5.90
N SER A 741 16.97 48.62 5.11
CA SER A 741 18.12 49.18 4.38
C SER A 741 19.32 49.82 5.10
N LEU A 742 20.43 49.71 4.33
CA LEU A 742 21.72 50.43 4.30
C LEU A 742 22.94 49.60 4.74
N VAL A 743 24.10 49.57 4.06
CA VAL A 743 24.61 50.09 2.76
C VAL A 743 26.10 49.67 2.68
N ASP A 744 26.66 49.65 1.45
CA ASP A 744 28.09 49.63 1.05
C ASP A 744 28.96 48.42 1.47
N GLY A 745 29.88 47.89 0.64
CA GLY A 745 30.37 48.29 -0.67
C GLY A 745 31.68 47.54 -1.00
N ASP A 746 32.06 47.62 -2.27
CA ASP A 746 33.40 47.46 -2.87
C ASP A 746 34.02 46.07 -3.15
N GLU A 747 34.02 45.77 -4.46
CA GLU A 747 35.12 45.37 -5.37
C GLU A 747 36.26 44.43 -4.93
N GLY A 748 36.54 43.44 -5.78
CA GLY A 748 37.86 42.79 -5.86
C GLY A 748 37.91 41.49 -6.66
N SER A 749 38.23 41.59 -7.95
CA SER A 749 38.54 40.50 -8.88
C SER A 749 39.94 39.89 -8.71
N ALA A 750 40.09 38.57 -8.86
CA ALA A 750 41.23 37.80 -9.43
C ALA A 750 40.90 36.30 -9.22
N ASP A 751 40.67 35.46 -10.24
CA ASP A 751 41.59 34.84 -11.21
C ASP A 751 42.52 33.76 -10.61
N GLU A 752 42.70 32.68 -11.39
CA GLU A 752 43.37 31.39 -11.14
C GLU A 752 42.56 30.37 -10.30
N GLY A 753 42.40 29.10 -10.67
CA GLY A 753 43.10 28.23 -11.62
C GLY A 753 43.14 26.83 -10.99
N SER A 754 42.65 25.83 -11.73
CA SER A 754 42.89 24.36 -11.63
C SER A 754 43.57 23.77 -10.38
N ASP A 755 42.95 22.77 -9.75
CA ASP A 755 43.39 21.37 -9.88
C ASP A 755 42.60 20.42 -8.98
N ASP A 756 42.65 19.18 -9.43
CA ASP A 756 41.90 17.97 -9.13
C ASP A 756 42.43 17.21 -7.87
N TYR A 757 41.69 16.17 -7.49
CA TYR A 757 42.00 15.08 -6.54
C TYR A 757 41.75 15.25 -5.02
N ASP A 758 40.65 14.60 -4.62
CA ASP A 758 40.57 13.45 -3.70
C ASP A 758 40.75 13.61 -2.18
N ASP A 759 39.74 13.03 -1.53
CA ASP A 759 39.80 12.12 -0.40
C ASP A 759 39.57 12.63 1.03
N GLN A 760 38.46 12.11 1.56
CA GLN A 760 38.22 11.58 2.89
C GLN A 760 38.27 12.45 4.15
N SER A 761 37.06 12.50 4.75
CA SER A 761 36.74 12.29 6.16
C SER A 761 37.08 13.41 7.14
N LEU A 762 36.04 13.89 7.84
CA LEU A 762 36.01 13.90 9.30
C LEU A 762 34.62 14.26 9.82
N ASP A 763 34.15 13.40 10.71
CA ASP A 763 33.15 13.64 11.75
C ASP A 763 33.26 15.03 12.39
N ALA A 764 32.11 15.65 12.70
CA ALA A 764 31.70 15.96 14.08
C ALA A 764 30.47 16.89 14.10
N ALA A 765 29.34 16.30 14.47
CA ALA A 765 28.53 16.68 15.63
C ALA A 765 28.34 18.19 15.99
N LEU A 766 27.04 18.53 16.06
CA LEU A 766 26.34 19.09 17.22
C LEU A 766 26.14 20.63 17.30
N VAL A 767 24.83 20.98 17.44
CA VAL A 767 24.23 21.98 18.35
C VAL A 767 23.61 23.27 17.74
N LEU A 768 22.28 23.36 17.96
CA LEU A 768 21.39 24.53 18.15
C LEU A 768 21.05 25.44 16.95
N LEU A 769 19.86 25.22 16.36
CA LEU A 769 18.63 25.96 16.70
C LEU A 769 17.39 25.25 16.19
#